data_AF-A0A936H0D1-F1
#
_entry.id   AF-A0A936H0D1-F1
#
_cell.length_a   1.000
_cell.length_b   1.000
_cell.length_c   1.000
_cell.angle_alpha   90.00
_cell.angle_beta   90.00
_cell.angle_gamma   90.00
#
_symmetry.space_group_name_H-M   'P 1'
#
loop_
_entity.id
_entity.type
_entity.pdbx_description
1 polymer ?
#
loop_
_entity_poly.entity_id
_entity_poly.type
_entity_poly.pdbx_seq_one_letter_code
_entity_poly.pdbx_strand_id
1 'polypeptide(L)'
;MHIPSLRQRQRLLLLLFLGFTLAANAQDGKVVIGTIDTVVSTILNEQRPVWVYVPDGGGPNGMSRQRYPVVYLLDGDGHFSSVVGMIQQLSSVNGNTFCPKMIVVGIPNTDRTRDLTPTHVEADPPYMDSTSSKTSGGGENFIAFIEKELMPHIEAKYPAAPYKMLIGHSFGGLAVMQTLVHHTDLFNAYICIDPSMWWDNQKLLQQAQKALAEKKFEGKSLFLGIANTMEEGMDLKTVVKDTSGDTKHIRSILALQTYLEQNKQNGLKYQGKYYPSDTHGSAPLITTYDALRFFFDFFPFTLAMKDFTDSTSALAEKYQHHFDRLSQKMGYSIKPDEGEINYMGYEFLRQKHDKKAEDLFKLNVANHPESSNVYDSYADYFLAQQDTANAILQLKKALAISENEGSRKKLEALEGSGKAPRYLREVSLSGSGYALGLQHGQQLKKEIGEIVGKWKQSVESQLNQPADTIVKAFFEYARFDEAIKTWTPELYEEVRGIADGSGQAFNDIMVHNLLDEFWVWQDARQNHHCSGIGVPARDGNPGYIAQNMDLESYTDGYQVLLRLAKTDKTPEQLILTYPGCMATNGLNEAGIGACMNTLMQLKGAPTGLPVAFIVRRILSSTDKNEVLRFIQQAPHASGQNYILGIRGEVYDFEASANKVVRFDPKNANGTVYHTNHPMANDDLKDWYKSPEKGNSAIRLASVVDRIATLPIIEDEDIKDALRAKDDPNNPVCRAFNRWGGTFGSVVMTLTGNPKLEITAGPPDESEYKEVRFSSEKPQSGETGWRTITGTVVDEQGDPLIGTGIRVLPVENNRGTVNGIEGEYSLTVPPTAKELLYFYDAGYGPDTVALTESDTLHVMLVQNQNFAVALDPSKKPSQRTHWIRVTGEIRGIPNPISTR
;
A
#
# COMPACT_ATOMS: atom_id res chain seq x y z
N MET A 1 49.80 -36.43 34.36
CA MET A 1 49.40 -35.05 34.02
C MET A 1 48.01 -34.81 34.58
N HIS A 2 47.87 -33.90 35.55
CA HIS A 2 46.60 -33.62 36.21
C HIS A 2 45.65 -32.89 35.26
N ILE A 3 44.48 -33.49 35.01
CA ILE A 3 43.38 -32.85 34.32
C ILE A 3 42.74 -31.87 35.31
N PRO A 4 42.69 -30.56 35.01
CA PRO A 4 42.17 -29.56 35.94
C PRO A 4 40.67 -29.75 36.16
N SER A 5 40.22 -29.57 37.41
CA SER A 5 38.84 -29.80 37.82
C SER A 5 37.86 -28.83 37.16
N LEU A 6 36.56 -29.18 37.15
CA LEU A 6 35.47 -28.41 36.52
C LEU A 6 35.46 -26.93 36.93
N ARG A 7 35.90 -26.61 38.16
CA ARG A 7 36.03 -25.24 38.68
C ARG A 7 37.16 -24.42 38.01
N GLN A 8 38.23 -25.06 37.56
CA GLN A 8 39.31 -24.39 36.81
C GLN A 8 38.89 -24.08 35.36
N ARG A 9 38.07 -24.94 34.74
CA ARG A 9 37.51 -24.68 33.40
C ARG A 9 36.49 -23.54 33.40
N GLN A 10 35.68 -23.44 34.46
CA GLN A 10 34.73 -22.32 34.61
C GLN A 10 35.45 -20.98 34.87
N ARG A 11 36.58 -20.95 35.59
CA ARG A 11 37.39 -19.73 35.77
C ARG A 11 38.11 -19.30 34.50
N LEU A 12 38.56 -20.24 33.66
CA LEU A 12 39.20 -19.93 32.38
C LEU A 12 38.20 -19.42 31.33
N LEU A 13 36.96 -19.96 31.33
CA LEU A 13 35.87 -19.46 30.50
C LEU A 13 35.36 -18.08 30.96
N LEU A 14 35.36 -17.78 32.27
CA LEU A 14 35.04 -16.43 32.76
C LEU A 14 36.13 -15.41 32.40
N LEU A 15 37.40 -15.80 32.38
CA LEU A 15 38.51 -14.92 31.98
C LEU A 15 38.57 -14.70 30.45
N LEU A 16 38.13 -15.67 29.65
CA LEU A 16 37.96 -15.51 28.20
C LEU A 16 36.71 -14.70 27.84
N PHE A 17 35.65 -14.72 28.67
CA PHE A 17 34.47 -13.86 28.50
C PHE A 17 34.67 -12.43 29.00
N LEU A 18 35.58 -12.19 29.96
CA LEU A 18 36.01 -10.83 30.35
C LEU A 18 37.02 -10.21 29.37
N GLY A 19 37.70 -11.03 28.55
CA GLY A 19 38.66 -10.56 27.54
C GLY A 19 38.02 -10.10 26.22
N PHE A 20 36.78 -10.48 25.94
CA PHE A 20 36.06 -10.11 24.72
C PHE A 20 35.05 -8.95 24.90
N THR A 21 34.92 -8.40 26.12
CA THR A 21 34.04 -7.25 26.41
C THR A 21 34.80 -5.93 26.66
N LEU A 22 36.12 -5.91 26.48
CA LEU A 22 36.95 -4.70 26.66
C LEU A 22 37.57 -4.16 25.35
N ALA A 23 36.97 -4.49 24.21
CA ALA A 23 37.21 -3.79 22.95
C ALA A 23 35.92 -3.15 22.44
N ALA A 24 35.30 -2.29 23.25
CA ALA A 24 34.26 -1.36 22.78
C ALA A 24 34.25 -0.12 23.68
N ASN A 25 34.71 0.99 23.09
CA ASN A 25 34.62 2.37 23.57
C ASN A 25 35.38 2.71 24.86
N ALA A 26 36.72 2.67 24.77
CA ALA A 26 37.48 3.75 25.39
C ALA A 26 37.00 5.06 24.73
N GLN A 27 36.22 5.87 25.45
CA GLN A 27 36.02 7.27 25.12
C GLN A 27 37.39 7.94 25.19
N ASP A 28 38.05 8.06 24.04
CA ASP A 28 39.09 9.05 23.86
C ASP A 28 38.40 10.40 24.14
N GLY A 29 38.75 11.07 25.24
CA GLY A 29 38.14 12.34 25.67
C GLY A 29 38.49 13.52 24.75
N LYS A 30 38.30 13.34 23.44
CA LYS A 30 38.67 14.25 22.37
C LYS A 30 37.41 14.81 21.73
N VAL A 31 37.41 16.11 21.46
CA VAL A 31 36.40 16.75 20.62
C VAL A 31 36.77 16.49 19.17
N VAL A 32 35.98 15.67 18.48
CA VAL A 32 36.17 15.32 17.07
C VAL A 32 35.08 15.99 16.24
N ILE A 33 35.47 16.75 15.22
CA ILE A 33 34.56 17.55 14.37
C ILE A 33 34.35 16.95 12.97
N GLY A 34 35.09 15.90 12.61
CA GLY A 34 35.05 15.31 11.29
C GLY A 34 36.11 14.21 11.11
N THR A 35 36.17 13.67 9.90
CA THR A 35 37.08 12.59 9.50
C THR A 35 37.88 12.99 8.26
N ILE A 36 39.08 12.43 8.09
CA ILE A 36 39.85 12.58 6.85
C ILE A 36 39.55 11.36 5.98
N ASP A 37 39.11 11.61 4.75
CA ASP A 37 38.97 10.63 3.68
C ASP A 37 39.96 10.95 2.55
N THR A 38 40.12 10.05 1.58
CA THR A 38 41.05 10.23 0.46
C THR A 38 40.45 9.75 -0.84
N VAL A 39 40.52 10.60 -1.87
CA VAL A 39 40.10 10.29 -3.24
C VAL A 39 41.35 10.16 -4.11
N VAL A 40 41.48 9.04 -4.83
CA VAL A 40 42.55 8.89 -5.83
C VAL A 40 42.06 9.54 -7.12
N SER A 41 42.65 10.68 -7.49
CA SER A 41 42.24 11.45 -8.66
C SER A 41 43.06 11.08 -9.89
N THR A 42 42.40 10.59 -10.92
CA THR A 42 43.02 10.38 -12.24
C THR A 42 43.12 11.67 -13.02
N ILE A 43 42.18 12.61 -12.80
CA ILE A 43 42.15 13.92 -13.45
C ILE A 43 43.31 14.81 -12.98
N LEU A 44 43.58 14.83 -11.67
CA LEU A 44 44.67 15.60 -11.09
C LEU A 44 45.97 14.80 -10.97
N ASN A 45 45.92 13.49 -11.20
CA ASN A 45 47.05 12.56 -11.05
C ASN A 45 47.71 12.64 -9.65
N GLU A 46 46.87 12.69 -8.60
CA GLU A 46 47.30 12.78 -7.21
C GLU A 46 46.30 12.12 -6.25
N GLN A 47 46.74 11.83 -5.02
CA GLN A 47 45.83 11.45 -3.94
C GLN A 47 45.35 12.69 -3.22
N ARG A 48 44.04 12.90 -3.20
CA ARG A 48 43.39 14.07 -2.63
C ARG A 48 42.82 13.77 -1.26
N PRO A 49 43.39 14.29 -0.16
CA PRO A 49 42.72 14.25 1.12
C PRO A 49 41.48 15.15 1.08
N VAL A 50 40.39 14.72 1.69
CA VAL A 50 39.20 15.54 1.92
C VAL A 50 38.75 15.38 3.37
N TRP A 51 38.27 16.47 3.97
CA TRP A 51 37.80 16.46 5.35
C TRP A 51 36.28 16.40 5.33
N VAL A 52 35.70 15.40 6.00
CA VAL A 52 34.26 15.13 5.93
C VAL A 52 33.66 15.21 7.32
N TYR A 53 32.69 16.12 7.47
CA TYR A 53 31.76 16.16 8.59
C TYR A 53 30.42 15.58 8.14
N VAL A 54 29.87 14.66 8.93
CA VAL A 54 28.53 14.12 8.75
C VAL A 54 27.72 14.47 10.00
N PRO A 55 26.52 15.07 9.86
CA PRO A 55 25.66 15.33 11.00
C PRO A 55 25.31 14.06 11.78
N ASP A 56 25.14 14.19 13.11
CA ASP A 56 24.66 13.09 13.93
C ASP A 56 23.24 12.69 13.49
N GLY A 57 23.10 11.44 13.05
CA GLY A 57 21.85 10.87 12.53
C GLY A 57 20.84 10.44 13.61
N GLY A 58 21.03 10.87 14.86
CA GLY A 58 20.25 10.39 16.01
C GLY A 58 19.18 11.37 16.48
N GLY A 59 17.92 11.08 16.14
CA GLY A 59 16.87 11.14 17.17
C GLY A 59 17.15 10.08 18.26
N PRO A 60 16.42 10.07 19.39
CA PRO A 60 16.72 9.25 20.57
C PRO A 60 17.00 7.75 20.33
N ASN A 61 16.59 7.19 19.17
CA ASN A 61 16.68 5.77 18.86
C ASN A 61 17.52 5.41 17.62
N GLY A 62 18.25 6.35 16.99
CA GLY A 62 19.23 6.00 15.94
C GLY A 62 18.69 5.35 14.66
N MET A 63 17.40 5.49 14.35
CA MET A 63 16.71 4.82 13.22
C MET A 63 16.42 5.74 12.01
N SER A 64 17.23 6.76 11.74
CA SER A 64 16.98 7.65 10.61
C SER A 64 17.86 7.33 9.39
N ARG A 65 17.23 6.99 8.24
CA ARG A 65 17.86 6.91 6.91
C ARG A 65 17.94 8.28 6.20
N GLN A 66 17.98 9.38 6.96
CA GLN A 66 17.93 10.73 6.40
C GLN A 66 19.20 11.05 5.57
N ARG A 67 18.99 11.65 4.40
CA ARG A 67 20.04 12.19 3.54
C ARG A 67 20.20 13.71 3.76
N TYR A 68 21.43 14.22 3.65
CA TYR A 68 21.80 15.61 3.96
C TYR A 68 22.33 16.35 2.73
N PRO A 69 21.96 17.63 2.52
CA PRO A 69 22.63 18.49 1.56
C PRO A 69 24.15 18.52 1.80
N VAL A 70 24.91 18.76 0.74
CA VAL A 70 26.38 18.70 0.79
C VAL A 70 26.99 20.05 0.49
N VAL A 71 27.83 20.52 1.41
CA VAL A 71 28.68 21.70 1.22
C VAL A 71 30.06 21.24 0.77
N TYR A 72 30.48 21.67 -0.41
CA TYR A 72 31.85 21.56 -0.88
C TYR A 72 32.57 22.87 -0.55
N LEU A 73 33.51 22.79 0.39
CA LEU A 73 34.22 23.92 0.95
C LEU A 73 35.64 23.96 0.39
N LEU A 74 35.89 24.93 -0.49
CA LEU A 74 37.24 25.24 -0.95
C LEU A 74 38.03 25.85 0.21
N ASP A 75 39.37 25.70 0.17
CA ASP A 75 40.24 26.10 1.29
C ASP A 75 39.84 25.40 2.61
N GLY A 76 39.52 24.10 2.51
CA GLY A 76 38.99 23.32 3.63
C GLY A 76 39.92 23.31 4.85
N ASP A 77 41.23 23.30 4.63
CA ASP A 77 42.25 23.37 5.67
C ASP A 77 42.19 24.65 6.53
N GLY A 78 41.68 25.76 5.97
CA GLY A 78 41.54 27.04 6.67
C GLY A 78 40.15 27.32 7.25
N HIS A 79 39.09 26.69 6.72
CA HIS A 79 37.70 27.07 7.02
C HIS A 79 36.82 25.94 7.56
N PHE A 80 37.27 24.68 7.54
CA PHE A 80 36.41 23.53 7.87
C PHE A 80 35.78 23.62 9.25
N SER A 81 36.58 23.85 10.30
CA SER A 81 36.09 23.85 11.69
C SER A 81 35.04 24.93 11.94
N SER A 82 35.24 26.12 11.38
CA SER A 82 34.33 27.24 11.60
C SER A 82 33.03 27.10 10.82
N VAL A 83 33.09 26.59 9.58
CA VAL A 83 31.89 26.32 8.77
C VAL A 83 31.08 25.17 9.37
N VAL A 84 31.72 24.08 9.81
CA VAL A 84 31.05 22.97 10.50
C VAL A 84 30.35 23.47 11.76
N GLY A 85 31.07 24.18 12.65
CA GLY A 85 30.48 24.72 13.88
C GLY A 85 29.31 25.67 13.62
N MET A 86 29.39 26.50 12.56
CA MET A 86 28.32 27.40 12.17
C MET A 86 27.08 26.65 11.66
N ILE A 87 27.26 25.64 10.81
CA ILE A 87 26.15 24.81 10.32
C ILE A 87 25.50 24.06 11.49
N GLN A 88 26.29 23.48 12.40
CA GLN A 88 25.76 22.86 13.63
C GLN A 88 24.94 23.85 14.46
N GLN A 89 25.48 25.05 14.67
CA GLN A 89 24.82 26.08 15.46
C GLN A 89 23.48 26.53 14.85
N LEU A 90 23.42 26.67 13.53
CA LEU A 90 22.23 27.15 12.80
C LEU A 90 21.19 26.06 12.52
N SER A 91 21.60 24.78 12.49
CA SER A 91 20.71 23.67 12.13
C SER A 91 20.20 22.84 13.31
N SER A 92 20.84 22.90 14.49
CA SER A 92 20.41 22.06 15.62
C SER A 92 20.66 22.63 17.02
N VAL A 93 21.76 23.35 17.26
CA VAL A 93 22.10 23.77 18.63
C VAL A 93 21.07 24.76 19.16
N ASN A 94 20.67 24.59 20.42
CA ASN A 94 19.65 25.40 21.12
C ASN A 94 18.28 25.43 20.40
N GLY A 95 17.94 24.38 19.64
CA GLY A 95 16.68 24.29 18.91
C GLY A 95 16.62 25.16 17.64
N ASN A 96 17.75 25.62 17.14
CA ASN A 96 17.81 26.37 15.89
C ASN A 96 17.45 25.49 14.70
N THR A 97 16.65 26.03 13.79
CA THR A 97 16.22 25.39 12.53
C THR A 97 16.35 26.38 11.36
N PHE A 98 17.43 27.17 11.32
CA PHE A 98 17.63 28.19 10.28
C PHE A 98 18.06 27.60 8.93
N CYS A 99 18.74 26.47 8.94
CA CYS A 99 19.16 25.75 7.74
C CYS A 99 19.10 24.23 8.00
N PRO A 100 19.08 23.39 6.96
CA PRO A 100 19.16 21.95 7.18
C PRO A 100 20.51 21.57 7.80
N LYS A 101 20.56 20.41 8.45
CA LYS A 101 21.83 19.72 8.73
C LYS A 101 22.50 19.37 7.41
N MET A 102 23.82 19.54 7.30
CA MET A 102 24.56 19.33 6.04
C MET A 102 25.82 18.52 6.27
N ILE A 103 26.18 17.71 5.27
CA ILE A 103 27.54 17.16 5.16
C ILE A 103 28.45 18.30 4.72
N VAL A 104 29.60 18.45 5.36
CA VAL A 104 30.64 19.40 4.92
C VAL A 104 31.82 18.60 4.41
N VAL A 105 32.19 18.84 3.15
CA VAL A 105 33.35 18.28 2.47
C VAL A 105 34.35 19.40 2.27
N GLY A 106 35.28 19.54 3.21
CA GLY A 106 36.44 20.42 3.08
C GLY A 106 37.43 19.85 2.08
N ILE A 107 37.91 20.68 1.16
CA ILE A 107 38.91 20.32 0.15
C ILE A 107 40.21 21.08 0.47
N PRO A 108 41.15 20.47 1.22
CA PRO A 108 42.48 21.02 1.44
C PRO A 108 43.24 21.24 0.14
N ASN A 109 44.00 22.33 0.08
CA ASN A 109 44.82 22.62 -1.11
C ASN A 109 46.08 21.75 -1.17
N THR A 110 46.46 21.34 -2.38
CA THR A 110 47.80 20.79 -2.69
C THR A 110 48.61 21.81 -3.47
N ASP A 111 47.96 22.52 -4.41
CA ASP A 111 48.48 23.70 -5.08
C ASP A 111 47.32 24.68 -5.30
N ARG A 112 47.13 25.60 -4.33
CA ARG A 112 46.00 26.52 -4.30
C ARG A 112 45.92 27.40 -5.55
N THR A 113 47.06 27.90 -6.02
CA THR A 113 47.11 28.78 -7.20
C THR A 113 46.74 28.02 -8.46
N ARG A 114 47.24 26.79 -8.63
CA ARG A 114 46.84 25.91 -9.75
C ARG A 114 45.35 25.63 -9.75
N ASP A 115 44.83 25.17 -8.61
CA ASP A 115 43.48 24.61 -8.51
C ASP A 115 42.38 25.68 -8.59
N LEU A 116 42.65 26.88 -8.05
CA LEU A 116 41.61 27.92 -7.87
C LEU A 116 41.69 29.07 -8.89
N THR A 117 42.58 28.99 -9.89
CA THR A 117 42.68 29.99 -10.95
C THR A 117 42.25 29.43 -12.32
N PRO A 118 41.38 30.13 -13.07
CA PRO A 118 40.81 29.62 -14.31
C PRO A 118 41.82 29.60 -15.47
N THR A 119 42.80 30.51 -15.46
CA THR A 119 43.75 30.73 -16.54
C THR A 119 45.16 30.89 -16.01
N HIS A 120 46.13 30.47 -16.81
CA HIS A 120 47.54 30.69 -16.52
C HIS A 120 47.95 32.14 -16.87
N VAL A 121 48.72 32.77 -16.00
CA VAL A 121 49.33 34.09 -16.25
C VAL A 121 50.81 34.08 -15.88
N GLU A 122 51.64 34.73 -16.69
CA GLU A 122 53.07 34.92 -16.38
C GLU A 122 53.28 35.88 -15.20
N ALA A 123 52.43 36.90 -15.06
CA ALA A 123 52.31 37.79 -13.90
C ALA A 123 50.99 38.58 -14.02
N ASP A 124 50.44 39.08 -12.90
CA ASP A 124 49.27 39.99 -12.87
C ASP A 124 49.42 41.00 -11.71
N PRO A 125 50.28 42.03 -11.90
CA PRO A 125 50.53 43.03 -10.87
C PRO A 125 49.28 43.90 -10.58
N PRO A 126 49.14 44.42 -9.35
CA PRO A 126 50.12 44.38 -8.26
C PRO A 126 50.08 43.11 -7.40
N TYR A 127 49.11 42.22 -7.62
CA TYR A 127 48.81 41.12 -6.68
C TYR A 127 49.61 39.85 -6.95
N MET A 128 50.06 39.61 -8.19
CA MET A 128 50.81 38.41 -8.57
C MET A 128 52.06 38.75 -9.36
N ASP A 129 53.21 38.32 -8.84
CA ASP A 129 54.46 38.28 -9.59
C ASP A 129 54.64 36.93 -10.30
N SER A 130 55.70 36.83 -11.11
CA SER A 130 56.00 35.61 -11.88
C SER A 130 56.37 34.40 -11.04
N THR A 131 56.74 34.63 -9.77
CA THR A 131 57.02 33.52 -8.84
C THR A 131 55.72 32.93 -8.34
N SER A 132 54.78 33.78 -7.95
CA SER A 132 53.51 33.40 -7.33
C SER A 132 52.52 32.84 -8.34
N SER A 133 52.57 33.27 -9.61
CA SER A 133 51.66 32.80 -10.66
C SER A 133 52.16 31.56 -11.41
N LYS A 134 53.36 31.07 -11.10
CA LYS A 134 54.05 30.00 -11.83
C LYS A 134 53.21 28.74 -12.07
N THR A 135 52.36 28.35 -11.12
CA THR A 135 51.53 27.13 -11.20
C THR A 135 50.08 27.39 -11.62
N SER A 136 49.71 28.63 -11.91
CA SER A 136 48.32 29.02 -12.20
C SER A 136 47.72 28.34 -13.44
N GLY A 137 46.38 28.30 -13.52
CA GLY A 137 45.64 27.86 -14.71
C GLY A 137 45.19 26.41 -14.74
N GLY A 138 44.91 25.80 -13.59
CA GLY A 138 44.38 24.43 -13.47
C GLY A 138 42.89 24.33 -13.13
N GLY A 139 42.16 25.45 -13.03
CA GLY A 139 40.80 25.49 -12.49
C GLY A 139 39.79 24.57 -13.17
N GLU A 140 39.82 24.42 -14.50
CA GLU A 140 38.90 23.50 -15.20
C GLU A 140 39.15 22.02 -14.84
N ASN A 141 40.42 21.61 -14.68
CA ASN A 141 40.73 20.25 -14.23
C ASN A 141 40.31 20.03 -12.77
N PHE A 142 40.44 21.06 -11.93
CA PHE A 142 40.02 20.98 -10.54
C PHE A 142 38.49 20.88 -10.41
N ILE A 143 37.73 21.66 -11.18
CA ILE A 143 36.26 21.53 -11.23
C ILE A 143 35.85 20.16 -11.77
N ALA A 144 36.54 19.65 -12.80
CA ALA A 144 36.28 18.31 -13.33
C ALA A 144 36.56 17.20 -12.30
N PHE A 145 37.60 17.34 -11.47
CA PHE A 145 37.83 16.45 -10.32
C PHE A 145 36.66 16.48 -9.33
N ILE A 146 36.20 17.68 -8.98
CA ILE A 146 35.06 17.83 -8.06
C ILE A 146 33.83 17.12 -8.62
N GLU A 147 33.48 17.38 -9.88
CA GLU A 147 32.30 16.82 -10.55
C GLU A 147 32.39 15.30 -10.74
N LYS A 148 33.50 14.80 -11.29
CA LYS A 148 33.57 13.45 -11.85
C LYS A 148 34.14 12.42 -10.90
N GLU A 149 34.87 12.85 -9.87
CA GLU A 149 35.56 11.94 -8.94
C GLU A 149 35.11 12.18 -7.49
N LEU A 150 35.15 13.42 -7.01
CA LEU A 150 34.81 13.70 -5.61
C LEU A 150 33.31 13.56 -5.31
N MET A 151 32.44 14.19 -6.10
CA MET A 151 30.99 14.11 -5.86
C MET A 151 30.49 12.65 -5.87
N PRO A 152 30.82 11.81 -6.87
CA PRO A 152 30.42 10.40 -6.86
C PRO A 152 30.96 9.62 -5.66
N HIS A 153 32.19 9.89 -5.23
CA HIS A 153 32.78 9.27 -4.04
C HIS A 153 31.99 9.61 -2.78
N ILE A 154 31.62 10.88 -2.61
CA ILE A 154 30.82 11.34 -1.46
C ILE A 154 29.42 10.73 -1.49
N GLU A 155 28.76 10.73 -2.66
CA GLU A 155 27.40 10.19 -2.84
C GLU A 155 27.31 8.68 -2.63
N ALA A 156 28.40 7.94 -2.91
CA ALA A 156 28.47 6.50 -2.69
C ALA A 156 28.72 6.13 -1.22
N LYS A 157 29.51 6.93 -0.49
CA LYS A 157 29.99 6.58 0.85
C LYS A 157 29.19 7.21 1.99
N TYR A 158 28.56 8.36 1.75
CA TYR A 158 27.87 9.15 2.77
C TYR A 158 26.39 9.35 2.41
N PRO A 159 25.51 9.65 3.37
CA PRO A 159 24.08 9.87 3.12
C PRO A 159 23.84 11.25 2.48
N ALA A 160 24.41 11.49 1.29
CA ALA A 160 24.30 12.74 0.57
C ALA A 160 22.93 12.90 -0.11
N ALA A 161 22.31 14.07 0.05
CA ALA A 161 21.15 14.51 -0.72
C ALA A 161 21.61 15.26 -1.99
N PRO A 162 20.76 15.40 -3.02
CA PRO A 162 21.17 16.01 -4.29
C PRO A 162 21.38 17.53 -4.22
N TYR A 163 21.01 18.20 -3.14
CA TYR A 163 21.25 19.64 -2.98
C TYR A 163 22.71 19.91 -2.60
N LYS A 164 23.43 20.63 -3.47
CA LYS A 164 24.87 20.88 -3.36
C LYS A 164 25.16 22.37 -3.27
N MET A 165 26.10 22.73 -2.39
CA MET A 165 26.57 24.09 -2.20
C MET A 165 28.09 24.16 -2.39
N LEU A 166 28.57 25.23 -3.04
CA LEU A 166 29.99 25.53 -3.15
C LEU A 166 30.32 26.81 -2.37
N ILE A 167 31.37 26.76 -1.55
CA ILE A 167 31.86 27.91 -0.77
C ILE A 167 33.32 28.15 -1.13
N GLY A 168 33.68 29.40 -1.42
CA GLY A 168 35.06 29.78 -1.72
C GLY A 168 35.39 31.23 -1.41
N HIS A 169 36.62 31.45 -0.96
CA HIS A 169 37.16 32.76 -0.57
C HIS A 169 38.34 33.18 -1.45
N SER A 170 38.41 34.45 -1.86
CA SER A 170 39.54 34.97 -2.66
C SER A 170 39.65 34.25 -4.02
N PHE A 171 40.73 33.49 -4.29
CA PHE A 171 40.78 32.58 -5.44
C PHE A 171 39.69 31.49 -5.39
N GLY A 172 39.30 31.02 -4.22
CA GLY A 172 38.13 30.15 -4.08
C GLY A 172 36.84 30.86 -4.55
N GLY A 173 36.70 32.16 -4.28
CA GLY A 173 35.57 32.95 -4.79
C GLY A 173 35.63 33.14 -6.31
N LEU A 174 36.83 33.28 -6.87
CA LEU A 174 37.06 33.26 -8.32
C LEU A 174 36.63 31.92 -8.93
N ALA A 175 37.02 30.80 -8.33
CA ALA A 175 36.61 29.45 -8.74
C ALA A 175 35.09 29.21 -8.57
N VAL A 176 34.46 29.78 -7.53
CA VAL A 176 33.00 29.79 -7.38
C VAL A 176 32.33 30.47 -8.56
N MET A 177 32.80 31.66 -8.95
CA MET A 177 32.25 32.37 -10.11
C MET A 177 32.51 31.62 -11.41
N GLN A 178 33.70 31.02 -11.58
CA GLN A 178 34.02 30.17 -12.73
C GLN A 178 33.04 29.00 -12.83
N THR A 179 32.81 28.32 -11.72
CA THR A 179 31.89 27.19 -11.65
C THR A 179 30.46 27.63 -12.00
N LEU A 180 29.97 28.72 -11.43
CA LEU A 180 28.63 29.22 -11.73
C LEU A 180 28.45 29.52 -13.23
N VAL A 181 29.45 30.16 -13.86
CA VAL A 181 29.30 30.66 -15.25
C VAL A 181 29.70 29.64 -16.31
N HIS A 182 30.57 28.67 -16.02
CA HIS A 182 30.99 27.62 -16.95
C HIS A 182 30.28 26.28 -16.70
N HIS A 183 29.97 25.95 -15.45
CA HIS A 183 29.41 24.67 -14.99
C HIS A 183 28.11 24.88 -14.20
N THR A 184 27.21 25.67 -14.77
CA THR A 184 26.02 26.24 -14.09
C THR A 184 25.17 25.23 -13.32
N ASP A 185 25.03 24.00 -13.83
CA ASP A 185 24.16 22.98 -13.25
C ASP A 185 24.78 22.21 -12.09
N LEU A 186 26.09 22.35 -11.86
CA LEU A 186 26.84 21.51 -10.93
C LEU A 186 26.45 21.70 -9.45
N PHE A 187 26.10 22.93 -9.05
CA PHE A 187 25.63 23.24 -7.69
C PHE A 187 24.29 23.97 -7.70
N ASN A 188 23.59 23.94 -6.57
CA ASN A 188 22.34 24.67 -6.34
C ASN A 188 22.61 26.06 -5.73
N ALA A 189 23.61 26.16 -4.85
CA ALA A 189 23.93 27.38 -4.12
C ALA A 189 25.43 27.68 -4.11
N TYR A 190 25.78 28.96 -4.19
CA TYR A 190 27.15 29.44 -4.34
C TYR A 190 27.42 30.56 -3.32
N ILE A 191 28.36 30.36 -2.40
CA ILE A 191 28.84 31.41 -1.50
C ILE A 191 30.16 31.92 -2.04
N CYS A 192 30.11 33.11 -2.64
CA CYS A 192 31.23 33.78 -3.27
C CYS A 192 31.77 34.85 -2.33
N ILE A 193 32.91 34.59 -1.70
CA ILE A 193 33.46 35.43 -0.64
C ILE A 193 34.65 36.22 -1.17
N ASP A 194 34.48 37.53 -1.27
CA ASP A 194 35.51 38.50 -1.66
C ASP A 194 36.37 38.03 -2.86
N PRO A 195 35.75 37.73 -4.01
CA PRO A 195 36.39 36.99 -5.09
C PRO A 195 37.48 37.80 -5.81
N SER A 196 38.56 37.13 -6.21
CA SER A 196 39.68 37.74 -6.96
C SER A 196 39.35 38.05 -8.44
N MET A 197 38.23 38.72 -8.71
CA MET A 197 37.71 39.02 -10.05
C MET A 197 38.63 39.90 -10.92
N TRP A 198 39.73 40.41 -10.36
CA TRP A 198 40.78 41.14 -11.06
C TRP A 198 41.70 40.26 -11.92
N TRP A 199 41.70 38.94 -11.67
CA TRP A 199 42.59 37.96 -12.28
C TRP A 199 42.60 37.98 -13.81
N ASP A 200 43.78 37.81 -14.40
CA ASP A 200 44.03 37.73 -15.84
C ASP A 200 43.37 38.91 -16.56
N ASN A 201 43.67 40.12 -16.08
CA ASN A 201 43.08 41.36 -16.58
C ASN A 201 41.54 41.34 -16.58
N GLN A 202 40.93 40.82 -15.50
CA GLN A 202 39.48 40.72 -15.32
C GLN A 202 38.78 39.83 -16.38
N LYS A 203 39.48 38.85 -16.95
CA LYS A 203 38.91 37.99 -17.98
C LYS A 203 37.66 37.23 -17.53
N LEU A 204 37.68 36.65 -16.33
CA LEU A 204 36.49 35.95 -15.80
C LEU A 204 35.35 36.93 -15.51
N LEU A 205 35.63 38.17 -15.11
CA LEU A 205 34.60 39.20 -14.92
C LEU A 205 33.87 39.51 -16.23
N GLN A 206 34.60 39.63 -17.35
CA GLN A 206 34.03 39.83 -18.68
C GLN A 206 33.21 38.61 -19.13
N GLN A 207 33.70 37.40 -18.86
CA GLN A 207 32.96 36.16 -19.13
C GLN A 207 31.67 36.08 -18.28
N ALA A 208 31.73 36.47 -17.01
CA ALA A 208 30.58 36.51 -16.12
C ALA A 208 29.54 37.54 -16.59
N GLN A 209 29.96 38.73 -17.01
CA GLN A 209 29.06 39.73 -17.60
C GLN A 209 28.28 39.14 -18.79
N LYS A 210 28.97 38.46 -19.70
CA LYS A 210 28.35 37.81 -20.86
C LYS A 210 27.41 36.69 -20.44
N ALA A 211 27.86 35.79 -19.57
CA ALA A 211 27.07 34.65 -19.10
C ALA A 211 25.80 35.09 -18.36
N LEU A 212 25.88 36.12 -17.50
CA LEU A 212 24.73 36.65 -16.76
C LEU A 212 23.66 37.26 -17.67
N ALA A 213 24.07 37.81 -18.82
CA ALA A 213 23.15 38.37 -19.81
C ALA A 213 22.53 37.32 -20.74
N GLU A 214 23.28 36.26 -21.07
CA GLU A 214 22.89 35.28 -22.10
C GLU A 214 22.30 33.96 -21.55
N LYS A 215 22.70 33.54 -20.35
CA LYS A 215 22.29 32.26 -19.76
C LYS A 215 21.13 32.42 -18.77
N LYS A 216 20.44 31.31 -18.51
CA LYS A 216 19.47 31.18 -17.41
C LYS A 216 20.10 30.46 -16.23
N PHE A 217 19.71 30.87 -15.03
CA PHE A 217 20.19 30.37 -13.74
C PHE A 217 19.01 29.99 -12.83
N GLU A 218 17.90 29.54 -13.42
CA GLU A 218 16.71 29.11 -12.70
C GLU A 218 17.07 28.03 -11.67
N GLY A 219 16.62 28.18 -10.43
CA GLY A 219 16.93 27.26 -9.33
C GLY A 219 18.35 27.38 -8.76
N LYS A 220 19.15 28.35 -9.20
CA LYS A 220 20.49 28.65 -8.66
C LYS A 220 20.44 29.84 -7.72
N SER A 221 21.23 29.80 -6.66
CA SER A 221 21.36 30.88 -5.68
C SER A 221 22.82 31.32 -5.51
N LEU A 222 23.07 32.62 -5.45
CA LEU A 222 24.40 33.21 -5.24
C LEU A 222 24.34 34.23 -4.11
N PHE A 223 25.26 34.12 -3.15
CA PHE A 223 25.53 35.17 -2.18
C PHE A 223 26.94 35.71 -2.39
N LEU A 224 27.06 37.02 -2.59
CA LEU A 224 28.33 37.72 -2.80
C LEU A 224 28.69 38.54 -1.56
N GLY A 225 29.73 38.14 -0.85
CA GLY A 225 30.33 38.94 0.23
C GLY A 225 31.44 39.83 -0.30
N ILE A 226 31.44 41.10 0.09
CA ILE A 226 32.44 42.09 -0.33
C ILE A 226 33.09 42.65 0.94
N ALA A 227 34.38 42.42 1.11
CA ALA A 227 35.12 42.95 2.26
C ALA A 227 35.54 44.40 2.01
N ASN A 228 35.86 45.12 3.09
CA ASN A 228 36.52 46.41 2.99
C ASN A 228 38.01 46.21 2.74
N THR A 229 38.42 46.35 1.48
CA THR A 229 39.83 46.36 1.04
C THR A 229 40.25 47.73 0.50
N MET A 230 39.50 48.78 0.85
CA MET A 230 39.82 50.16 0.47
C MET A 230 40.85 50.78 1.42
N GLU A 231 41.54 51.81 0.93
CA GLU A 231 42.40 52.65 1.76
C GLU A 231 41.60 53.44 2.80
N GLU A 232 42.27 53.84 3.89
CA GLU A 232 41.67 54.63 4.97
C GLU A 232 41.11 55.97 4.41
N GLY A 233 39.86 56.28 4.76
CA GLY A 233 39.17 57.50 4.31
C GLY A 233 38.49 57.39 2.95
N MET A 234 38.62 56.27 2.22
CA MET A 234 37.89 56.01 0.98
C MET A 234 36.49 55.43 1.25
N ASP A 235 35.55 55.68 0.33
CA ASP A 235 34.19 55.15 0.38
C ASP A 235 33.77 54.48 -0.94
N LEU A 236 32.62 53.80 -0.95
CA LEU A 236 32.14 53.10 -2.15
C LEU A 236 31.91 54.02 -3.36
N LYS A 237 31.66 55.32 -3.15
CA LYS A 237 31.40 56.27 -4.26
C LYS A 237 32.70 56.77 -4.89
N THR A 238 33.75 56.85 -4.10
CA THR A 238 35.09 57.29 -4.53
C THR A 238 35.87 56.12 -5.11
N VAL A 239 35.83 54.92 -4.49
CA VAL A 239 36.58 53.75 -4.98
C VAL A 239 36.15 53.31 -6.38
N VAL A 240 34.87 53.36 -6.73
CA VAL A 240 34.40 52.95 -8.07
C VAL A 240 34.94 53.82 -9.21
N LYS A 241 35.45 55.03 -8.89
CA LYS A 241 36.07 55.95 -9.85
C LYS A 241 37.59 55.93 -9.81
N ASP A 242 38.17 55.27 -8.83
CA ASP A 242 39.62 55.17 -8.69
C ASP A 242 40.22 54.33 -9.83
N THR A 243 41.51 54.53 -10.10
CA THR A 243 42.27 53.81 -11.14
C THR A 243 43.53 53.13 -10.62
N SER A 244 43.85 53.27 -9.33
CA SER A 244 45.05 52.67 -8.74
C SER A 244 45.02 51.13 -8.80
N GLY A 245 46.20 50.53 -8.77
CA GLY A 245 46.33 49.07 -8.71
C GLY A 245 45.73 48.50 -7.42
N ASP A 246 45.88 49.20 -6.30
CA ASP A 246 45.53 48.71 -4.96
C ASP A 246 44.03 48.51 -4.77
N THR A 247 43.20 49.34 -5.40
CA THR A 247 41.73 49.20 -5.37
C THR A 247 41.17 48.27 -6.44
N LYS A 248 42.01 47.71 -7.35
CA LYS A 248 41.56 46.86 -8.47
C LYS A 248 40.73 45.67 -7.97
N HIS A 249 41.07 45.12 -6.81
CA HIS A 249 40.33 44.02 -6.19
C HIS A 249 38.86 44.39 -5.89
N ILE A 250 38.59 45.31 -4.97
CA ILE A 250 37.21 45.69 -4.63
C ILE A 250 36.44 46.26 -5.83
N ARG A 251 37.09 47.04 -6.70
CA ARG A 251 36.44 47.57 -7.92
C ARG A 251 35.94 46.45 -8.83
N SER A 252 36.71 45.38 -9.01
CA SER A 252 36.30 44.24 -9.82
C SER A 252 35.10 43.48 -9.22
N ILE A 253 34.98 43.43 -7.90
CA ILE A 253 33.85 42.81 -7.19
C ILE A 253 32.60 43.70 -7.28
N LEU A 254 32.75 45.03 -7.12
CA LEU A 254 31.65 45.99 -7.30
C LEU A 254 31.13 46.01 -8.75
N ALA A 255 32.01 45.83 -9.73
CA ALA A 255 31.61 45.64 -11.12
C ALA A 255 30.81 44.34 -11.30
N LEU A 256 31.25 43.23 -10.70
CA LEU A 256 30.49 41.97 -10.70
C LEU A 256 29.11 42.15 -10.07
N GLN A 257 29.04 42.79 -8.90
CA GLN A 257 27.78 43.11 -8.22
C GLN A 257 26.84 43.89 -9.15
N THR A 258 27.37 44.89 -9.86
CA THR A 258 26.60 45.68 -10.82
C THR A 258 25.99 44.81 -11.92
N TYR A 259 26.76 43.87 -12.49
CA TYR A 259 26.25 42.95 -13.51
C TYR A 259 25.18 42.00 -12.97
N LEU A 260 25.35 41.50 -11.73
CA LEU A 260 24.35 40.66 -11.06
C LEU A 260 23.03 41.42 -10.82
N GLU A 261 23.12 42.68 -10.39
CA GLU A 261 21.94 43.52 -10.12
C GLU A 261 21.22 43.99 -11.39
N GLN A 262 21.93 44.09 -12.52
CA GLN A 262 21.36 44.47 -13.82
C GLN A 262 20.64 43.31 -14.55
N ASN A 263 20.97 42.05 -14.23
CA ASN A 263 20.50 40.88 -14.97
C ASN A 263 19.48 40.03 -14.19
N LYS A 264 18.54 40.65 -13.47
CA LYS A 264 17.55 39.95 -12.61
C LYS A 264 16.62 39.00 -13.38
N GLN A 265 16.47 39.19 -14.68
CA GLN A 265 15.63 38.37 -15.55
C GLN A 265 16.16 36.95 -15.80
N ASN A 266 17.42 36.66 -15.46
CA ASN A 266 18.03 35.36 -15.74
C ASN A 266 17.64 34.24 -14.75
N GLY A 267 16.87 34.56 -13.71
CA GLY A 267 16.34 33.58 -12.75
C GLY A 267 17.27 33.24 -11.57
N LEU A 268 18.45 33.87 -11.45
CA LEU A 268 19.38 33.69 -10.33
C LEU A 268 18.81 34.32 -9.03
N LYS A 269 18.69 33.54 -7.94
CA LYS A 269 18.41 34.09 -6.60
C LYS A 269 19.70 34.72 -6.04
N TYR A 270 19.83 36.04 -6.14
CA TYR A 270 21.06 36.76 -5.80
C TYR A 270 20.91 37.70 -4.60
N GLN A 271 21.93 37.75 -3.74
CA GLN A 271 22.14 38.83 -2.78
C GLN A 271 23.63 39.17 -2.65
N GLY A 272 23.95 40.47 -2.69
CA GLY A 272 25.27 41.01 -2.39
C GLY A 272 25.28 41.76 -1.08
N LYS A 273 26.37 41.66 -0.30
CA LYS A 273 26.54 42.43 0.93
C LYS A 273 27.98 42.90 1.09
N TYR A 274 28.12 44.22 1.30
CA TYR A 274 29.37 44.86 1.66
C TYR A 274 29.52 44.91 3.19
N TYR A 275 30.69 44.52 3.68
CA TYR A 275 31.01 44.44 5.10
C TYR A 275 32.06 45.51 5.46
N PRO A 276 31.63 46.71 5.89
CA PRO A 276 32.53 47.85 6.10
C PRO A 276 33.58 47.63 7.21
N SER A 277 33.26 46.74 8.16
CA SER A 277 34.10 46.44 9.33
C SER A 277 34.96 45.18 9.14
N ASP A 278 34.82 44.48 8.01
CA ASP A 278 35.52 43.23 7.75
C ASP A 278 36.59 43.41 6.68
N THR A 279 37.74 42.79 6.93
CA THR A 279 38.86 42.75 5.98
C THR A 279 38.76 41.52 5.10
N HIS A 280 39.60 41.44 4.06
CA HIS A 280 39.70 40.26 3.20
C HIS A 280 39.79 38.94 4.00
N GLY A 281 40.54 38.92 5.11
CA GLY A 281 40.71 37.72 5.94
C GLY A 281 39.58 37.42 6.92
N SER A 282 38.78 38.42 7.34
CA SER A 282 37.69 38.21 8.31
C SER A 282 36.33 37.96 7.66
N ALA A 283 36.16 38.34 6.38
CA ALA A 283 34.93 38.18 5.62
C ALA A 283 34.34 36.75 5.53
N PRO A 284 35.12 35.64 5.54
CA PRO A 284 34.56 34.31 5.35
C PRO A 284 33.45 33.92 6.33
N LEU A 285 33.61 34.24 7.61
CA LEU A 285 32.62 33.86 8.64
C LEU A 285 31.31 34.60 8.49
N ILE A 286 31.36 35.94 8.42
CA ILE A 286 30.15 36.75 8.36
C ILE A 286 29.39 36.55 7.04
N THR A 287 30.12 36.36 5.94
CA THR A 287 29.53 36.07 4.63
C THR A 287 28.83 34.72 4.63
N THR A 288 29.48 33.67 5.16
CA THR A 288 28.87 32.33 5.24
C THR A 288 27.62 32.35 6.12
N TYR A 289 27.66 33.06 7.25
CA TYR A 289 26.52 33.20 8.16
C TYR A 289 25.30 33.83 7.47
N ASP A 290 25.49 34.97 6.79
CA ASP A 290 24.40 35.66 6.11
C ASP A 290 23.89 34.86 4.90
N ALA A 291 24.79 34.23 4.16
CA ALA A 291 24.45 33.42 2.99
C ALA A 291 23.57 32.22 3.36
N LEU A 292 23.87 31.50 4.44
CA LEU A 292 23.05 30.38 4.90
C LEU A 292 21.63 30.84 5.25
N ARG A 293 21.48 32.01 5.88
CA ARG A 293 20.15 32.57 6.22
C ARG A 293 19.39 33.04 4.98
N PHE A 294 20.11 33.58 3.99
CA PHE A 294 19.52 33.98 2.71
C PHE A 294 19.04 32.78 1.88
N PHE A 295 19.85 31.72 1.80
CA PHE A 295 19.49 30.54 1.02
C PHE A 295 18.34 29.76 1.64
N PHE A 296 18.29 29.66 2.97
CA PHE A 296 17.33 28.85 3.70
C PHE A 296 16.28 29.68 4.46
N ASP A 297 15.95 30.87 3.96
CA ASP A 297 14.89 31.74 4.52
C ASP A 297 13.51 31.05 4.63
N PHE A 298 13.28 30.01 3.82
CA PHE A 298 12.09 29.18 3.81
C PHE A 298 12.14 27.97 4.75
N PHE A 299 13.29 27.70 5.38
CA PHE A 299 13.53 26.49 6.17
C PHE A 299 12.93 26.50 7.57
N PRO A 300 12.95 27.60 8.34
CA PRO A 300 12.37 27.63 9.68
C PRO A 300 10.90 27.21 9.73
N PHE A 301 10.57 26.35 10.69
CA PHE A 301 9.20 26.01 11.06
C PHE A 301 8.80 26.73 12.34
N THR A 302 7.69 27.47 12.31
CA THR A 302 7.24 28.27 13.46
C THR A 302 5.91 27.74 13.99
N LEU A 303 5.90 27.30 15.24
CA LEU A 303 4.69 26.95 15.98
C LEU A 303 4.24 28.13 16.86
N ALA A 304 2.95 28.39 16.88
CA ALA A 304 2.29 29.38 17.73
C ALA A 304 1.45 28.68 18.80
N MET A 305 1.13 29.37 19.90
CA MET A 305 0.30 28.80 20.98
C MET A 305 -1.03 28.22 20.48
N LYS A 306 -1.66 28.86 19.49
CA LYS A 306 -2.88 28.35 18.87
C LYS A 306 -2.73 26.94 18.29
N ASP A 307 -1.55 26.58 17.79
CA ASP A 307 -1.31 25.28 17.18
C ASP A 307 -1.38 24.17 18.23
N PHE A 308 -1.08 24.49 19.50
CA PHE A 308 -1.21 23.58 20.62
C PHE A 308 -2.63 23.56 21.20
N THR A 309 -3.31 24.70 21.24
CA THR A 309 -4.61 24.84 21.92
C THR A 309 -5.85 24.59 21.05
N ASP A 310 -5.73 24.64 19.72
CA ASP A 310 -6.84 24.33 18.81
C ASP A 310 -7.26 22.84 18.94
N SER A 311 -8.49 22.48 18.59
CA SER A 311 -8.96 21.09 18.51
C SER A 311 -9.01 20.54 17.08
N THR A 312 -8.70 21.35 16.05
CA THR A 312 -8.73 20.93 14.64
C THR A 312 -7.46 20.23 14.12
N SER A 313 -7.55 19.68 12.90
CA SER A 313 -6.46 19.06 12.12
C SER A 313 -5.37 20.03 11.64
N ALA A 314 -5.50 21.33 11.91
CA ALA A 314 -4.65 22.39 11.36
C ALA A 314 -3.14 22.19 11.61
N LEU A 315 -2.76 21.48 12.68
CA LEU A 315 -1.34 21.24 12.98
C LEU A 315 -0.71 20.21 12.02
N ALA A 316 -1.38 19.09 11.75
CA ALA A 316 -0.86 18.07 10.84
C ALA A 316 -0.77 18.63 9.40
N GLU A 317 -1.79 19.36 8.95
CA GLU A 317 -1.78 20.06 7.66
C GLU A 317 -0.64 21.09 7.57
N LYS A 318 -0.41 21.85 8.66
CA LYS A 318 0.69 22.82 8.72
C LYS A 318 2.05 22.17 8.59
N TYR A 319 2.26 20.99 9.20
CA TYR A 319 3.46 20.18 9.00
C TYR A 319 3.57 19.73 7.54
N GLN A 320 2.53 19.12 6.98
CA GLN A 320 2.54 18.63 5.60
C GLN A 320 2.89 19.76 4.62
N HIS A 321 2.19 20.90 4.69
CA HIS A 321 2.46 22.06 3.84
C HIS A 321 3.88 22.62 3.98
N HIS A 322 4.42 22.62 5.19
CA HIS A 322 5.79 23.08 5.40
C HIS A 322 6.79 22.16 4.70
N PHE A 323 6.68 20.85 4.90
CA PHE A 323 7.60 19.86 4.33
C PHE A 323 7.43 19.67 2.82
N ASP A 324 6.23 19.86 2.28
CA ASP A 324 6.00 19.95 0.83
C ASP A 324 6.73 21.15 0.23
N ARG A 325 6.61 22.32 0.88
CA ARG A 325 7.33 23.54 0.46
C ARG A 325 8.84 23.36 0.55
N LEU A 326 9.34 22.73 1.62
CA LEU A 326 10.76 22.39 1.76
C LEU A 326 11.20 21.51 0.60
N SER A 327 10.46 20.43 0.32
CA SER A 327 10.78 19.49 -0.74
C SER A 327 10.84 20.17 -2.11
N GLN A 328 9.86 21.03 -2.39
CA GLN A 328 9.81 21.81 -3.63
C GLN A 328 11.01 22.76 -3.76
N LYS A 329 11.36 23.50 -2.69
CA LYS A 329 12.46 24.46 -2.71
C LYS A 329 13.84 23.79 -2.78
N MET A 330 13.96 22.60 -2.20
CA MET A 330 15.21 21.85 -2.13
C MET A 330 15.40 20.91 -3.33
N GLY A 331 14.33 20.63 -4.09
CA GLY A 331 14.39 19.77 -5.28
C GLY A 331 14.50 18.27 -4.97
N TYR A 332 14.22 17.85 -3.73
CA TYR A 332 14.16 16.45 -3.31
C TYR A 332 13.20 16.29 -2.13
N SER A 333 12.69 15.08 -1.89
CA SER A 333 11.75 14.81 -0.80
C SER A 333 12.39 15.01 0.57
N ILE A 334 11.80 15.90 1.37
CA ILE A 334 12.10 16.13 2.77
C ILE A 334 10.83 15.85 3.57
N LYS A 335 10.92 14.92 4.50
CA LYS A 335 9.82 14.47 5.35
C LYS A 335 10.00 15.02 6.77
N PRO A 336 8.89 15.22 7.53
CA PRO A 336 8.98 15.49 8.96
C PRO A 336 9.69 14.35 9.69
N ASP A 337 10.41 14.66 10.77
CA ASP A 337 11.08 13.63 11.58
C ASP A 337 10.04 12.69 12.20
N GLU A 338 10.23 11.39 11.99
CA GLU A 338 9.29 10.37 12.46
C GLU A 338 9.10 10.45 13.99
N GLY A 339 10.20 10.63 14.73
CA GLY A 339 10.20 10.66 16.18
C GLY A 339 9.51 11.90 16.75
N GLU A 340 9.73 13.07 16.13
CA GLU A 340 9.06 14.31 16.52
C GLU A 340 7.54 14.23 16.32
N ILE A 341 7.07 13.78 15.16
CA ILE A 341 5.64 13.63 14.88
C ILE A 341 5.02 12.59 15.82
N ASN A 342 5.71 11.47 16.04
CA ASN A 342 5.23 10.42 16.93
C ASN A 342 5.12 10.93 18.38
N TYR A 343 6.14 11.63 18.87
CA TYR A 343 6.16 12.22 20.21
C TYR A 343 4.97 13.18 20.40
N MET A 344 4.72 14.06 19.42
CA MET A 344 3.59 14.97 19.46
C MET A 344 2.25 14.23 19.44
N GLY A 345 2.11 13.18 18.63
CA GLY A 345 0.92 12.32 18.61
C GLY A 345 0.59 11.76 20.00
N TYR A 346 1.59 11.22 20.70
CA TYR A 346 1.42 10.72 22.07
C TYR A 346 1.16 11.82 23.11
N GLU A 347 1.79 13.00 22.98
CA GLU A 347 1.49 14.14 23.87
C GLU A 347 0.02 14.56 23.76
N PHE A 348 -0.51 14.69 22.54
CA PHE A 348 -1.91 15.04 22.34
C PHE A 348 -2.86 13.91 22.75
N LEU A 349 -2.47 12.65 22.57
CA LEU A 349 -3.26 11.50 23.07
C LEU A 349 -3.36 11.52 24.60
N ARG A 350 -2.26 11.82 25.31
CA ARG A 350 -2.27 11.98 26.78
C ARG A 350 -3.15 13.13 27.24
N GLN A 351 -3.17 14.22 26.48
CA GLN A 351 -3.99 15.40 26.75
C GLN A 351 -5.47 15.23 26.34
N LYS A 352 -5.88 14.06 25.83
CA LYS A 352 -7.23 13.78 25.33
C LYS A 352 -7.65 14.65 24.14
N HIS A 353 -6.67 15.08 23.33
CA HIS A 353 -6.90 15.73 22.04
C HIS A 353 -6.89 14.66 20.93
N ASP A 354 -7.87 13.74 20.98
CA ASP A 354 -7.86 12.50 20.19
C ASP A 354 -7.76 12.75 18.67
N LYS A 355 -8.48 13.74 18.16
CA LYS A 355 -8.44 14.06 16.71
C LYS A 355 -7.05 14.51 16.25
N LYS A 356 -6.37 15.35 17.02
CA LYS A 356 -5.01 15.79 16.73
C LYS A 356 -4.00 14.64 16.79
N ALA A 357 -4.15 13.77 17.78
CA ALA A 357 -3.32 12.59 17.89
C ALA A 357 -3.49 11.69 16.66
N GLU A 358 -4.74 11.42 16.26
CA GLU A 358 -5.08 10.65 15.06
C GLU A 358 -4.41 11.24 13.81
N ASP A 359 -4.59 12.54 13.58
CA ASP A 359 -4.07 13.20 12.37
C ASP A 359 -2.54 13.21 12.31
N LEU A 360 -1.87 13.32 13.47
CA LEU A 360 -0.41 13.22 13.54
C LEU A 360 0.08 11.78 13.31
N PHE A 361 -0.60 10.76 13.84
CA PHE A 361 -0.25 9.37 13.55
C PHE A 361 -0.48 9.03 12.07
N LYS A 362 -1.58 9.50 11.46
CA LYS A 362 -1.83 9.38 10.02
C LYS A 362 -0.76 10.07 9.18
N LEU A 363 -0.39 11.30 9.55
CA LEU A 363 0.70 12.04 8.91
C LEU A 363 2.01 11.26 8.97
N ASN A 364 2.31 10.64 10.12
CA ASN A 364 3.52 9.85 10.30
C ASN A 364 3.52 8.58 9.42
N VAL A 365 2.39 7.87 9.36
CA VAL A 365 2.19 6.70 8.48
C VAL A 365 2.35 7.09 7.01
N ALA A 366 1.77 8.21 6.58
CA ALA A 366 1.88 8.67 5.20
C ALA A 366 3.32 9.05 4.82
N ASN A 367 4.08 9.62 5.77
CA ASN A 367 5.46 10.02 5.52
C ASN A 367 6.46 8.87 5.66
N HIS A 368 6.23 7.88 6.53
CA HIS A 368 7.17 6.78 6.79
C HIS A 368 6.48 5.39 6.73
N PRO A 369 5.81 5.03 5.61
CA PRO A 369 5.08 3.76 5.50
C PRO A 369 5.98 2.52 5.55
N GLU A 370 7.29 2.68 5.44
CA GLU A 370 8.29 1.63 5.61
C GLU A 370 8.72 1.39 7.06
N SER A 371 8.27 2.21 8.01
CA SER A 371 8.64 2.09 9.42
C SER A 371 7.59 1.26 10.17
N SER A 372 8.00 0.19 10.86
CA SER A 372 7.07 -0.57 11.70
C SER A 372 6.55 0.27 12.88
N ASN A 373 7.35 1.25 13.34
CA ASN A 373 7.05 2.07 14.51
C ASN A 373 5.84 2.99 14.30
N VAL A 374 5.63 3.52 13.09
CA VAL A 374 4.47 4.39 12.81
C VAL A 374 3.15 3.62 12.91
N TYR A 375 3.12 2.35 12.50
CA TYR A 375 1.95 1.50 12.62
C TYR A 375 1.73 1.02 14.06
N ASP A 376 2.78 0.66 14.81
CA ASP A 376 2.65 0.32 16.23
C ASP A 376 2.10 1.50 17.04
N SER A 377 2.59 2.71 16.76
CA SER A 377 2.13 3.91 17.45
C SER A 377 0.69 4.29 17.07
N TYR A 378 0.30 4.06 15.82
CA TYR A 378 -1.08 4.25 15.41
C TYR A 378 -2.01 3.17 15.99
N ALA A 379 -1.52 1.94 16.21
CA ALA A 379 -2.26 0.93 16.96
C ALA A 379 -2.53 1.38 18.40
N ASP A 380 -1.56 2.00 19.07
CA ASP A 380 -1.74 2.51 20.43
C ASP A 380 -2.81 3.60 20.53
N TYR A 381 -2.95 4.43 19.49
CA TYR A 381 -4.09 5.33 19.37
C TYR A 381 -5.41 4.57 19.36
N PHE A 382 -5.57 3.57 18.49
CA PHE A 382 -6.80 2.79 18.40
C PHE A 382 -7.09 2.03 19.70
N LEU A 383 -6.07 1.49 20.37
CA LEU A 383 -6.20 0.89 21.70
C LEU A 383 -6.73 1.89 22.74
N ALA A 384 -6.24 3.13 22.72
CA ALA A 384 -6.74 4.18 23.61
C ALA A 384 -8.20 4.57 23.31
N GLN A 385 -8.65 4.41 22.06
CA GLN A 385 -10.04 4.59 21.64
C GLN A 385 -10.92 3.35 21.85
N GLN A 386 -10.36 2.23 22.35
CA GLN A 386 -11.03 0.92 22.45
C GLN A 386 -11.45 0.33 21.09
N ASP A 387 -10.78 0.74 20.01
CA ASP A 387 -10.97 0.22 18.66
C ASP A 387 -10.03 -0.97 18.41
N THR A 388 -10.44 -2.14 18.90
CA THR A 388 -9.64 -3.37 18.81
C THR A 388 -9.38 -3.80 17.36
N ALA A 389 -10.33 -3.59 16.46
CA ALA A 389 -10.23 -3.97 15.05
C ALA A 389 -9.07 -3.23 14.37
N ASN A 390 -9.09 -1.89 14.43
CA ASN A 390 -8.05 -1.09 13.82
C ASN A 390 -6.71 -1.24 14.55
N ALA A 391 -6.70 -1.46 15.87
CA ALA A 391 -5.47 -1.79 16.60
C ALA A 391 -4.81 -3.07 16.07
N ILE A 392 -5.58 -4.15 15.88
CA ILE A 392 -5.08 -5.41 15.29
C ILE A 392 -4.55 -5.17 13.88
N LEU A 393 -5.27 -4.42 13.05
CA LEU A 393 -4.85 -4.08 11.69
C LEU A 393 -3.49 -3.38 11.67
N GLN A 394 -3.31 -2.33 12.47
CA GLN A 394 -2.05 -1.61 12.51
C GLN A 394 -0.92 -2.46 13.10
N LEU A 395 -1.18 -3.29 14.12
CA LEU A 395 -0.17 -4.20 14.67
C LEU A 395 0.28 -5.25 13.65
N LYS A 396 -0.62 -5.80 12.84
CA LYS A 396 -0.27 -6.71 11.74
C LYS A 396 0.59 -6.02 10.69
N LYS A 397 0.26 -4.77 10.32
CA LYS A 397 1.11 -3.96 9.41
C LYS A 397 2.50 -3.72 10.00
N ALA A 398 2.58 -3.37 11.29
CA ALA A 398 3.85 -3.18 11.98
C ALA A 398 4.73 -4.45 11.92
N LEU A 399 4.16 -5.61 12.26
CA LEU A 399 4.87 -6.89 12.29
C LEU A 399 5.24 -7.42 10.90
N ALA A 400 4.45 -7.10 9.86
CA ALA A 400 4.78 -7.44 8.48
C ALA A 400 6.02 -6.69 7.97
N ILE A 401 6.25 -5.47 8.47
CA ILE A 401 7.43 -4.66 8.12
C ILE A 401 8.66 -5.11 8.91
N SER A 402 8.52 -5.20 10.23
CA SER A 402 9.59 -5.65 11.12
C SER A 402 9.02 -6.31 12.36
N GLU A 403 9.51 -7.51 12.64
CA GLU A 403 9.13 -8.26 13.83
C GLU A 403 9.55 -7.51 15.12
N ASN A 404 8.62 -7.39 16.07
CA ASN A 404 8.86 -6.72 17.36
C ASN A 404 8.05 -7.41 18.47
N GLU A 405 8.73 -7.83 19.54
CA GLU A 405 8.12 -8.51 20.68
C GLU A 405 6.99 -7.70 21.36
N GLY A 406 7.14 -6.37 21.43
CA GLY A 406 6.13 -5.48 22.00
C GLY A 406 4.82 -5.51 21.20
N SER A 407 4.91 -5.28 19.88
CA SER A 407 3.75 -5.30 18.99
C SER A 407 3.14 -6.70 18.90
N ARG A 408 3.96 -7.77 18.91
CA ARG A 408 3.49 -9.15 18.95
C ARG A 408 2.68 -9.44 20.23
N LYS A 409 3.17 -9.05 21.40
CA LYS A 409 2.43 -9.23 22.66
C LYS A 409 1.12 -8.46 22.68
N LYS A 410 1.10 -7.23 22.15
CA LYS A 410 -0.15 -6.46 21.99
C LYS A 410 -1.11 -7.24 21.09
N LEU A 411 -0.65 -7.73 19.94
CA LEU A 411 -1.46 -8.49 18.99
C LEU A 411 -2.00 -9.78 19.62
N GLU A 412 -1.14 -10.59 20.24
CA GLU A 412 -1.51 -11.84 20.93
C GLU A 412 -2.47 -11.59 22.10
N ALA A 413 -2.37 -10.47 22.81
CA ALA A 413 -3.32 -10.12 23.87
C ALA A 413 -4.70 -9.76 23.30
N LEU A 414 -4.76 -9.09 22.14
CA LEU A 414 -6.01 -8.76 21.45
C LEU A 414 -6.63 -10.00 20.80
N GLU A 415 -5.82 -10.80 20.09
CA GLU A 415 -6.25 -12.05 19.43
C GLU A 415 -6.54 -13.16 20.45
N GLY A 416 -5.83 -13.18 21.58
CA GLY A 416 -6.08 -14.09 22.72
C GLY A 416 -7.37 -13.80 23.48
N SER A 417 -8.09 -12.72 23.13
CA SER A 417 -9.35 -12.32 23.76
C SER A 417 -10.61 -12.59 22.91
N GLY A 418 -10.51 -13.11 21.68
CA GLY A 418 -11.72 -13.44 20.90
C GLY A 418 -11.47 -14.13 19.56
N LYS A 419 -12.07 -15.32 19.42
CA LYS A 419 -12.29 -16.18 18.22
C LYS A 419 -11.10 -16.36 17.26
N ALA A 420 -10.80 -17.63 16.94
CA ALA A 420 -9.85 -17.98 15.88
C ALA A 420 -10.19 -17.26 14.55
N PRO A 421 -9.19 -16.85 13.75
CA PRO A 421 -9.42 -16.16 12.49
C PRO A 421 -10.34 -16.96 11.57
N ARG A 422 -11.33 -16.30 10.97
CA ARG A 422 -12.23 -16.91 9.98
C ARG A 422 -11.48 -17.11 8.67
N TYR A 423 -11.56 -18.32 8.11
CA TYR A 423 -10.95 -18.64 6.84
C TYR A 423 -12.01 -18.65 5.74
N LEU A 424 -11.80 -17.85 4.68
CA LEU A 424 -12.65 -17.92 3.49
C LEU A 424 -12.24 -19.11 2.63
N ARG A 425 -13.02 -20.19 2.66
CA ARG A 425 -12.76 -21.37 1.84
C ARG A 425 -13.26 -21.14 0.42
N GLU A 426 -12.36 -21.19 -0.55
CA GLU A 426 -12.69 -21.13 -1.99
C GLU A 426 -12.87 -22.55 -2.52
N VAL A 427 -14.01 -22.82 -3.18
CA VAL A 427 -14.36 -24.15 -3.70
C VAL A 427 -14.65 -24.03 -5.19
N SER A 428 -13.90 -24.77 -6.00
CA SER A 428 -14.04 -24.76 -7.45
C SER A 428 -14.91 -25.93 -7.91
N LEU A 429 -15.96 -25.61 -8.66
CA LEU A 429 -16.93 -26.57 -9.16
C LEU A 429 -17.09 -26.40 -10.67
N SER A 430 -17.36 -27.49 -11.38
CA SER A 430 -17.54 -27.46 -12.85
C SER A 430 -18.75 -28.29 -13.30
N GLY A 431 -19.15 -28.15 -14.56
CA GLY A 431 -20.33 -28.83 -15.12
C GLY A 431 -21.63 -28.06 -14.88
N SER A 432 -22.76 -28.76 -14.88
CA SER A 432 -24.08 -28.16 -14.66
C SER A 432 -25.02 -29.11 -13.91
N GLY A 433 -26.08 -28.53 -13.33
CA GLY A 433 -27.14 -29.24 -12.62
C GLY A 433 -26.63 -30.27 -11.62
N TYR A 434 -27.10 -31.51 -11.75
CA TYR A 434 -26.78 -32.59 -10.82
C TYR A 434 -25.28 -32.83 -10.63
N ALA A 435 -24.48 -32.81 -11.70
CA ALA A 435 -23.05 -33.10 -11.62
C ALA A 435 -22.27 -32.02 -10.85
N LEU A 436 -22.68 -30.75 -11.00
CA LEU A 436 -22.13 -29.63 -10.24
C LEU A 436 -22.52 -29.73 -8.77
N GLY A 437 -23.80 -30.02 -8.51
CA GLY A 437 -24.31 -30.25 -7.16
C GLY A 437 -23.61 -31.40 -6.44
N LEU A 438 -23.37 -32.51 -7.14
CA LEU A 438 -22.67 -33.67 -6.60
C LEU A 438 -21.26 -33.32 -6.14
N GLN A 439 -20.52 -32.54 -6.93
CA GLN A 439 -19.19 -32.03 -6.55
C GLN A 439 -19.26 -31.15 -5.30
N HIS A 440 -20.22 -30.20 -5.24
CA HIS A 440 -20.43 -29.37 -4.06
C HIS A 440 -20.67 -30.25 -2.83
N GLY A 441 -21.62 -31.18 -2.92
CA GLY A 441 -21.95 -32.11 -1.85
C GLY A 441 -20.76 -32.95 -1.38
N GLN A 442 -19.94 -33.45 -2.31
CA GLN A 442 -18.78 -34.30 -1.99
C GLN A 442 -17.62 -33.50 -1.37
N GLN A 443 -17.27 -32.35 -1.94
CA GLN A 443 -16.13 -31.54 -1.47
C GLN A 443 -16.39 -30.87 -0.11
N LEU A 444 -17.65 -30.57 0.19
CA LEU A 444 -18.09 -29.94 1.44
C LEU A 444 -18.91 -30.89 2.33
N LYS A 445 -18.79 -32.20 2.13
CA LYS A 445 -19.62 -33.22 2.79
C LYS A 445 -19.68 -33.06 4.31
N LYS A 446 -18.53 -32.84 4.93
CA LYS A 446 -18.41 -32.71 6.38
C LYS A 446 -19.10 -31.43 6.85
N GLU A 447 -18.77 -30.31 6.24
CA GLU A 447 -19.25 -28.98 6.61
C GLU A 447 -20.75 -28.85 6.38
N ILE A 448 -21.28 -29.46 5.30
CA ILE A 448 -22.72 -29.56 5.04
C ILE A 448 -23.41 -30.32 6.18
N GLY A 449 -22.89 -31.47 6.60
CA GLY A 449 -23.47 -32.22 7.72
C GLY A 449 -23.46 -31.42 9.04
N GLU A 450 -22.38 -30.69 9.32
CA GLU A 450 -22.27 -29.85 10.51
C GLU A 450 -23.25 -28.67 10.50
N ILE A 451 -23.34 -27.93 9.39
CA ILE A 451 -24.22 -26.76 9.31
C ILE A 451 -25.69 -27.16 9.29
N VAL A 452 -26.06 -28.27 8.63
CA VAL A 452 -27.41 -28.85 8.69
C VAL A 452 -27.78 -29.23 10.13
N GLY A 453 -26.88 -29.88 10.85
CA GLY A 453 -27.10 -30.22 12.26
C GLY A 453 -27.31 -28.99 13.14
N LYS A 454 -26.48 -27.95 12.98
CA LYS A 454 -26.61 -26.69 13.74
C LYS A 454 -27.88 -25.91 13.39
N TRP A 455 -28.26 -25.88 12.11
CA TRP A 455 -29.51 -25.28 11.66
C TRP A 455 -30.71 -25.98 12.30
N LYS A 456 -30.78 -27.32 12.24
CA LYS A 456 -31.86 -28.09 12.89
C LYS A 456 -31.97 -27.78 14.38
N GLN A 457 -30.85 -27.74 15.10
CA GLN A 457 -30.83 -27.37 16.52
C GLN A 457 -31.35 -25.94 16.76
N SER A 458 -30.98 -24.99 15.90
CA SER A 458 -31.46 -23.61 15.98
C SER A 458 -32.98 -23.55 15.81
N VAL A 459 -33.51 -24.24 14.80
CA VAL A 459 -34.95 -24.32 14.50
C VAL A 459 -35.72 -25.00 15.63
N GLU A 460 -35.24 -26.12 16.15
CA GLU A 460 -35.84 -26.82 17.30
C GLU A 460 -35.90 -25.93 18.53
N SER A 461 -34.82 -25.18 18.80
CA SER A 461 -34.77 -24.25 19.92
C SER A 461 -35.73 -23.08 19.76
N GLN A 462 -35.95 -22.59 18.54
CA GLN A 462 -36.82 -21.43 18.27
C GLN A 462 -38.30 -21.80 18.28
N LEU A 463 -38.66 -22.94 17.66
CA LEU A 463 -40.05 -23.36 17.48
C LEU A 463 -40.53 -24.40 18.49
N ASN A 464 -39.64 -24.91 19.34
CA ASN A 464 -39.92 -25.91 20.37
C ASN A 464 -40.63 -27.16 19.83
N GLN A 465 -40.22 -27.61 18.63
CA GLN A 465 -40.70 -28.82 17.95
C GLN A 465 -39.53 -29.48 17.20
N PRO A 466 -39.55 -30.80 16.95
CA PRO A 466 -38.49 -31.48 16.19
C PRO A 466 -38.32 -30.89 14.79
N ALA A 467 -37.08 -30.72 14.33
CA ALA A 467 -36.76 -30.08 13.05
C ALA A 467 -37.45 -30.79 11.87
N ASP A 468 -37.42 -32.12 11.85
CA ASP A 468 -38.01 -32.91 10.75
C ASP A 468 -39.53 -32.71 10.63
N THR A 469 -40.22 -32.48 11.75
CA THR A 469 -41.66 -32.14 11.76
C THR A 469 -41.91 -30.77 11.14
N ILE A 470 -41.05 -29.80 11.46
CA ILE A 470 -41.13 -28.42 10.95
C ILE A 470 -40.84 -28.41 9.45
N VAL A 471 -39.78 -29.10 9.02
CA VAL A 471 -39.41 -29.25 7.59
C VAL A 471 -40.56 -29.85 6.81
N LYS A 472 -41.17 -30.92 7.33
CA LYS A 472 -42.35 -31.52 6.70
C LYS A 472 -43.51 -30.53 6.58
N ALA A 473 -43.84 -29.79 7.64
CA ALA A 473 -44.92 -28.80 7.61
C ALA A 473 -44.64 -27.66 6.62
N PHE A 474 -43.38 -27.22 6.50
CA PHE A 474 -42.97 -26.21 5.52
C PHE A 474 -43.17 -26.69 4.09
N PHE A 475 -42.78 -27.93 3.75
CA PHE A 475 -43.03 -28.50 2.42
C PHE A 475 -44.50 -28.86 2.14
N GLU A 476 -45.31 -29.13 3.17
CA GLU A 476 -46.76 -29.29 2.99
C GLU A 476 -47.45 -27.95 2.69
N TYR A 477 -46.92 -26.86 3.23
CA TYR A 477 -47.37 -25.50 2.92
C TYR A 477 -46.90 -25.02 1.54
N ALA A 478 -45.66 -25.33 1.18
CA ALA A 478 -45.01 -24.75 0.01
C ALA A 478 -44.97 -25.67 -1.21
N ARG A 479 -45.25 -25.10 -2.39
CA ARG A 479 -45.15 -25.77 -3.70
C ARG A 479 -43.98 -25.21 -4.52
N PHE A 480 -42.87 -24.89 -3.85
CA PHE A 480 -41.68 -24.33 -4.50
C PHE A 480 -41.10 -25.23 -5.58
N ASP A 481 -41.19 -26.55 -5.40
CA ASP A 481 -40.76 -27.56 -6.39
C ASP A 481 -41.32 -27.30 -7.79
N GLU A 482 -42.59 -26.91 -7.90
CA GLU A 482 -43.22 -26.65 -9.19
C GLU A 482 -42.66 -25.39 -9.84
N ALA A 483 -42.49 -24.33 -9.06
CA ALA A 483 -41.89 -23.09 -9.55
C ALA A 483 -40.43 -23.30 -9.96
N ILE A 484 -39.63 -23.97 -9.13
CA ILE A 484 -38.22 -24.27 -9.40
C ILE A 484 -38.10 -25.13 -10.67
N LYS A 485 -38.85 -26.24 -10.78
CA LYS A 485 -38.80 -27.10 -11.96
C LYS A 485 -39.27 -26.41 -13.24
N THR A 486 -40.14 -25.41 -13.12
CA THR A 486 -40.63 -24.63 -14.27
C THR A 486 -39.61 -23.59 -14.73
N TRP A 487 -39.03 -22.82 -13.80
CA TRP A 487 -38.21 -21.65 -14.12
C TRP A 487 -36.71 -21.93 -14.15
N THR A 488 -36.25 -22.89 -13.33
CA THR A 488 -34.83 -23.21 -13.12
C THR A 488 -34.61 -24.72 -12.91
N PRO A 489 -35.06 -25.59 -13.83
CA PRO A 489 -35.00 -27.05 -13.65
C PRO A 489 -33.58 -27.58 -13.38
N GLU A 490 -32.55 -27.00 -14.00
CA GLU A 490 -31.16 -27.43 -13.75
C GLU A 490 -30.72 -27.16 -12.30
N LEU A 491 -31.23 -26.11 -11.65
CA LEU A 491 -30.89 -25.82 -10.25
C LEU A 491 -31.61 -26.76 -9.26
N TYR A 492 -32.77 -27.30 -9.62
CA TYR A 492 -33.39 -28.39 -8.84
C TYR A 492 -32.46 -29.61 -8.78
N GLU A 493 -31.89 -29.94 -9.93
CA GLU A 493 -30.94 -31.04 -10.08
C GLU A 493 -29.64 -30.75 -9.32
N GLU A 494 -29.17 -29.50 -9.29
CA GLU A 494 -28.03 -29.07 -8.48
C GLU A 494 -28.27 -29.35 -6.97
N VAL A 495 -29.43 -28.95 -6.43
CA VAL A 495 -29.79 -29.26 -5.03
C VAL A 495 -29.83 -30.78 -4.77
N ARG A 496 -30.38 -31.56 -5.72
CA ARG A 496 -30.38 -33.03 -5.62
C ARG A 496 -28.95 -33.59 -5.58
N GLY A 497 -28.06 -33.08 -6.42
CA GLY A 497 -26.65 -33.45 -6.41
C GLY A 497 -25.97 -33.12 -5.08
N ILE A 498 -26.25 -31.95 -4.50
CA ILE A 498 -25.68 -31.55 -3.19
C ILE A 498 -26.12 -32.53 -2.11
N ALA A 499 -27.40 -32.91 -2.08
CA ALA A 499 -27.94 -33.89 -1.13
C ALA A 499 -27.24 -35.25 -1.26
N ASP A 500 -27.18 -35.79 -2.47
CA ASP A 500 -26.55 -37.09 -2.73
C ASP A 500 -25.05 -37.07 -2.42
N GLY A 501 -24.34 -36.01 -2.80
CA GLY A 501 -22.90 -35.87 -2.57
C GLY A 501 -22.52 -35.72 -1.10
N SER A 502 -23.34 -34.98 -0.35
CA SER A 502 -23.15 -34.77 1.09
C SER A 502 -23.71 -35.92 1.95
N GLY A 503 -24.58 -36.76 1.39
CA GLY A 503 -25.31 -37.80 2.11
C GLY A 503 -26.35 -37.26 3.10
N GLN A 504 -26.79 -36.01 2.93
CA GLN A 504 -27.88 -35.43 3.72
C GLN A 504 -29.24 -35.67 3.05
N ALA A 505 -30.33 -35.54 3.80
CA ALA A 505 -31.66 -35.68 3.22
C ALA A 505 -31.94 -34.51 2.24
N PHE A 506 -32.54 -34.83 1.09
CA PHE A 506 -32.86 -33.83 0.05
C PHE A 506 -33.64 -32.64 0.59
N ASN A 507 -34.66 -32.89 1.42
CA ASN A 507 -35.48 -31.84 2.01
C ASN A 507 -34.67 -30.90 2.91
N ASP A 508 -33.67 -31.40 3.64
CA ASP A 508 -32.82 -30.56 4.49
C ASP A 508 -31.99 -29.60 3.63
N ILE A 509 -31.33 -30.12 2.59
CA ILE A 509 -30.54 -29.31 1.65
C ILE A 509 -31.42 -28.34 0.88
N MET A 510 -32.63 -28.75 0.50
CA MET A 510 -33.59 -27.86 -0.13
C MET A 510 -33.95 -26.71 0.81
N VAL A 511 -34.28 -26.92 2.09
CA VAL A 511 -34.55 -25.80 3.01
C VAL A 511 -33.33 -24.90 3.21
N HIS A 512 -32.11 -25.44 3.21
CA HIS A 512 -30.89 -24.62 3.26
C HIS A 512 -30.75 -23.63 2.08
N ASN A 513 -31.44 -23.88 0.96
CA ASN A 513 -31.52 -22.99 -0.20
C ASN A 513 -32.77 -22.08 -0.20
N LEU A 514 -33.62 -22.19 0.83
CA LEU A 514 -34.92 -21.51 0.97
C LEU A 514 -34.96 -20.68 2.27
N LEU A 515 -33.84 -20.10 2.67
CA LEU A 515 -33.69 -19.43 3.97
C LEU A 515 -34.70 -18.28 4.14
N ASP A 516 -34.79 -17.39 3.16
CA ASP A 516 -35.73 -16.26 3.15
C ASP A 516 -37.19 -16.74 3.17
N GLU A 517 -37.52 -17.76 2.38
CA GLU A 517 -38.87 -18.34 2.35
C GLU A 517 -39.23 -19.00 3.68
N PHE A 518 -38.26 -19.65 4.32
CA PHE A 518 -38.43 -20.26 5.63
C PHE A 518 -38.65 -19.21 6.72
N TRP A 519 -37.97 -18.05 6.65
CA TRP A 519 -38.26 -16.90 7.51
C TRP A 519 -39.64 -16.30 7.25
N VAL A 520 -40.02 -16.14 5.98
CA VAL A 520 -41.35 -15.63 5.59
C VAL A 520 -42.47 -16.52 6.12
N TRP A 521 -42.31 -17.85 6.03
CA TRP A 521 -43.26 -18.82 6.54
C TRP A 521 -43.41 -18.76 8.07
N GLN A 522 -42.31 -18.60 8.79
CA GLN A 522 -42.31 -18.45 10.26
C GLN A 522 -42.71 -17.05 10.75
N ASP A 523 -42.81 -16.07 9.83
CA ASP A 523 -42.91 -14.65 10.19
C ASP A 523 -41.76 -14.20 11.10
N ALA A 524 -40.53 -14.63 10.79
CA ALA A 524 -39.31 -14.37 11.55
C ALA A 524 -38.74 -12.95 11.32
N ARG A 525 -39.51 -11.93 11.72
CA ARG A 525 -39.26 -10.48 11.47
C ARG A 525 -37.96 -9.91 12.05
N GLN A 526 -37.18 -10.71 12.78
CA GLN A 526 -35.93 -10.29 13.42
C GLN A 526 -34.70 -10.87 12.71
N ASN A 527 -34.86 -11.67 11.66
CA ASN A 527 -33.73 -12.37 11.05
C ASN A 527 -33.09 -11.62 9.86
N HIS A 528 -33.63 -10.47 9.45
CA HIS A 528 -33.20 -9.77 8.22
C HIS A 528 -32.49 -8.43 8.50
N HIS A 529 -31.20 -8.33 8.15
CA HIS A 529 -30.40 -7.14 8.47
C HIS A 529 -29.39 -6.67 7.41
N CYS A 530 -29.41 -7.24 6.20
CA CYS A 530 -28.48 -6.88 5.12
C CYS A 530 -28.48 -5.38 4.75
N SER A 531 -27.33 -4.90 4.28
CA SER A 531 -27.15 -3.53 3.75
C SER A 531 -26.48 -3.61 2.38
N GLY A 532 -27.06 -2.97 1.36
CA GLY A 532 -26.62 -3.03 -0.03
C GLY A 532 -26.43 -1.64 -0.65
N ILE A 533 -25.44 -1.54 -1.55
CA ILE A 533 -25.06 -0.32 -2.27
C ILE A 533 -24.91 -0.67 -3.76
N GLY A 534 -25.35 0.21 -4.66
CA GLY A 534 -25.10 0.10 -6.08
C GLY A 534 -24.71 1.43 -6.70
N VAL A 535 -23.50 1.51 -7.26
CA VAL A 535 -22.91 2.71 -7.86
C VAL A 535 -22.78 2.50 -9.37
N PRO A 536 -23.48 3.26 -10.22
CA PRO A 536 -23.33 3.13 -11.67
C PRO A 536 -21.99 3.69 -12.16
N ALA A 537 -21.41 3.06 -13.17
CA ALA A 537 -20.19 3.52 -13.84
C ALA A 537 -20.43 4.88 -14.52
N ARG A 538 -19.56 5.87 -14.27
CA ARG A 538 -19.66 7.24 -14.82
C ARG A 538 -18.30 7.89 -14.95
N ASP A 539 -18.15 8.73 -15.98
CA ASP A 539 -16.97 9.59 -16.18
C ASP A 539 -15.62 8.84 -16.16
N GLY A 540 -15.63 7.59 -16.64
CA GLY A 540 -14.46 6.71 -16.62
C GLY A 540 -14.26 5.92 -15.33
N ASN A 541 -15.01 6.23 -14.27
CA ASN A 541 -15.01 5.46 -13.02
C ASN A 541 -15.80 4.16 -13.17
N PRO A 542 -15.34 3.07 -12.53
CA PRO A 542 -16.02 1.79 -12.60
C PRO A 542 -17.37 1.79 -11.88
N GLY A 543 -18.22 0.83 -12.26
CA GLY A 543 -19.49 0.58 -11.57
C GLY A 543 -19.32 -0.50 -10.50
N TYR A 544 -20.09 -0.37 -9.41
CA TYR A 544 -20.03 -1.27 -8.26
C TYR A 544 -21.42 -1.74 -7.83
N ILE A 545 -21.50 -2.96 -7.32
CA ILE A 545 -22.52 -3.33 -6.33
C ILE A 545 -21.82 -3.95 -5.12
N ALA A 546 -22.38 -3.76 -3.93
CA ALA A 546 -21.76 -4.22 -2.70
C ALA A 546 -22.81 -4.55 -1.64
N GLN A 547 -22.45 -5.41 -0.69
CA GLN A 547 -23.38 -5.84 0.34
C GLN A 547 -22.68 -6.41 1.59
N ASN A 548 -23.18 -6.03 2.78
CA ASN A 548 -23.08 -6.87 3.99
C ASN A 548 -24.24 -7.86 4.01
N MET A 549 -23.91 -9.16 3.97
CA MET A 549 -24.84 -10.26 4.12
C MET A 549 -24.93 -10.63 5.60
N ASP A 550 -26.10 -10.46 6.22
CA ASP A 550 -26.30 -10.78 7.62
C ASP A 550 -27.13 -12.05 7.77
N LEU A 551 -26.56 -13.09 8.38
CA LEU A 551 -27.19 -14.40 8.59
C LEU A 551 -27.17 -14.81 10.07
N GLU A 552 -27.86 -15.90 10.40
CA GLU A 552 -27.95 -16.39 11.77
C GLU A 552 -26.64 -17.00 12.27
N SER A 553 -26.51 -17.07 13.59
CA SER A 553 -25.28 -17.42 14.29
C SER A 553 -24.71 -18.79 13.96
N TYR A 554 -25.52 -19.74 13.49
CA TYR A 554 -25.04 -21.07 13.11
C TYR A 554 -24.17 -21.07 11.84
N THR A 555 -24.21 -19.99 11.06
CA THR A 555 -23.40 -19.81 9.84
C THR A 555 -22.00 -19.27 10.11
N ASP A 556 -21.73 -18.78 11.34
CA ASP A 556 -20.43 -18.23 11.72
C ASP A 556 -19.31 -19.27 11.57
N GLY A 557 -18.29 -18.97 10.76
CA GLY A 557 -17.17 -19.86 10.46
C GLY A 557 -17.39 -20.79 9.25
N TYR A 558 -18.54 -20.71 8.57
CA TYR A 558 -18.86 -21.50 7.38
C TYR A 558 -18.92 -20.67 6.10
N GLN A 559 -18.19 -19.56 6.04
CA GLN A 559 -18.10 -18.73 4.84
C GLN A 559 -17.36 -19.46 3.70
N VAL A 560 -18.03 -19.59 2.56
CA VAL A 560 -17.52 -20.22 1.36
C VAL A 560 -17.63 -19.27 0.16
N LEU A 561 -16.58 -19.22 -0.64
CA LEU A 561 -16.62 -18.66 -1.98
C LEU A 561 -16.70 -19.81 -2.99
N LEU A 562 -17.84 -19.96 -3.65
CA LEU A 562 -17.93 -20.87 -4.80
C LEU A 562 -17.39 -20.18 -6.04
N ARG A 563 -16.48 -20.86 -6.74
CA ARG A 563 -16.05 -20.53 -8.10
C ARG A 563 -16.64 -21.58 -9.04
N LEU A 564 -17.61 -21.19 -9.85
CA LEU A 564 -18.20 -22.08 -10.85
C LEU A 564 -17.49 -21.86 -12.18
N ALA A 565 -16.91 -22.92 -12.73
CA ALA A 565 -16.22 -22.88 -14.01
C ALA A 565 -17.19 -22.49 -15.13
N LYS A 566 -16.65 -21.78 -16.12
CA LYS A 566 -17.35 -21.45 -17.36
C LYS A 566 -17.78 -22.73 -18.09
N THR A 567 -18.96 -22.68 -18.70
CA THR A 567 -19.44 -23.68 -19.67
C THR A 567 -19.78 -23.01 -20.99
N ASP A 568 -20.13 -23.79 -22.02
CA ASP A 568 -20.63 -23.24 -23.29
C ASP A 568 -21.91 -22.41 -23.14
N LYS A 569 -22.65 -22.60 -22.04
CA LYS A 569 -23.94 -21.95 -21.79
C LYS A 569 -23.90 -20.89 -20.70
N THR A 570 -22.93 -20.96 -19.80
CA THR A 570 -22.90 -20.12 -18.59
C THR A 570 -21.51 -19.51 -18.38
N PRO A 571 -21.43 -18.23 -17.97
CA PRO A 571 -20.16 -17.59 -17.62
C PRO A 571 -19.56 -18.23 -16.36
N GLU A 572 -18.26 -18.00 -16.13
CA GLU A 572 -17.63 -18.24 -14.82
C GLU A 572 -18.28 -17.36 -13.74
N GLN A 573 -18.47 -17.89 -12.53
CA GLN A 573 -19.20 -17.22 -11.44
C GLN A 573 -18.44 -17.29 -10.13
N LEU A 574 -18.49 -16.21 -9.35
CA LEU A 574 -17.94 -16.08 -8.00
C LEU A 574 -19.10 -15.75 -7.05
N ILE A 575 -19.35 -16.64 -6.08
CA ILE A 575 -20.56 -16.61 -5.26
C ILE A 575 -20.20 -16.76 -3.78
N LEU A 576 -20.57 -15.77 -2.95
CA LEU A 576 -20.53 -15.91 -1.49
C LEU A 576 -21.69 -16.81 -1.05
N THR A 577 -21.41 -17.82 -0.25
CA THR A 577 -22.42 -18.72 0.32
C THR A 577 -21.88 -19.47 1.53
N TYR A 578 -22.67 -20.42 2.05
CA TYR A 578 -22.26 -21.43 3.03
C TYR A 578 -22.47 -22.84 2.46
N PRO A 579 -21.81 -23.88 3.02
CA PRO A 579 -21.91 -25.26 2.56
C PRO A 579 -23.37 -25.73 2.41
N GLY A 580 -23.71 -26.20 1.21
CA GLY A 580 -25.03 -26.74 0.88
C GLY A 580 -26.03 -25.71 0.34
N CYS A 581 -25.73 -24.41 0.45
CA CYS A 581 -26.50 -23.34 -0.20
C CYS A 581 -25.81 -22.92 -1.51
N MET A 582 -26.58 -22.84 -2.60
CA MET A 582 -26.06 -22.55 -3.93
C MET A 582 -25.62 -21.09 -4.09
N ALA A 583 -26.31 -20.15 -3.45
CA ALA A 583 -25.96 -18.73 -3.51
C ALA A 583 -26.59 -17.92 -2.39
N THR A 584 -25.83 -16.91 -1.93
CA THR A 584 -26.41 -15.70 -1.34
C THR A 584 -26.33 -14.58 -2.38
N ASN A 585 -25.16 -13.98 -2.58
CA ASN A 585 -24.86 -12.99 -3.63
C ASN A 585 -23.64 -13.42 -4.48
N GLY A 586 -23.41 -12.76 -5.61
CA GLY A 586 -22.25 -13.04 -6.45
C GLY A 586 -22.11 -12.17 -7.70
N LEU A 587 -21.04 -12.44 -8.45
CA LEU A 587 -20.66 -11.78 -9.70
C LEU A 587 -20.23 -12.83 -10.73
N ASN A 588 -20.50 -12.58 -12.01
CA ASN A 588 -19.96 -13.40 -13.11
C ASN A 588 -18.94 -12.65 -13.98
N GLU A 589 -18.17 -13.38 -14.79
CA GLU A 589 -17.10 -12.83 -15.64
C GLU A 589 -17.61 -11.82 -16.69
N ALA A 590 -18.93 -11.80 -16.96
CA ALA A 590 -19.56 -10.86 -17.89
C ALA A 590 -19.92 -9.51 -17.23
N GLY A 591 -19.56 -9.30 -15.97
CA GLY A 591 -19.87 -8.09 -15.21
C GLY A 591 -21.34 -8.02 -14.79
N ILE A 592 -22.01 -9.17 -14.62
CA ILE A 592 -23.37 -9.27 -14.09
C ILE A 592 -23.30 -9.79 -12.66
N GLY A 593 -23.81 -9.01 -11.71
CA GLY A 593 -23.84 -9.35 -10.30
C GLY A 593 -25.20 -9.06 -9.67
N ALA A 594 -25.46 -9.70 -8.53
CA ALA A 594 -26.70 -9.52 -7.79
C ALA A 594 -26.43 -9.49 -6.28
N CYS A 595 -26.93 -8.45 -5.63
CA CYS A 595 -27.10 -8.33 -4.18
C CYS A 595 -28.60 -8.32 -3.85
N MET A 596 -28.98 -8.74 -2.65
CA MET A 596 -30.39 -8.91 -2.32
C MET A 596 -30.68 -8.78 -0.82
N ASN A 597 -31.77 -8.11 -0.49
CA ASN A 597 -32.16 -7.88 0.91
C ASN A 597 -33.62 -8.27 1.15
N THR A 598 -33.87 -9.07 2.19
CA THR A 598 -35.22 -9.53 2.56
C THR A 598 -36.11 -8.38 2.99
N LEU A 599 -37.33 -8.34 2.44
CA LEU A 599 -38.40 -7.38 2.74
C LEU A 599 -39.61 -8.12 3.30
N MET A 600 -39.53 -8.50 4.58
CA MET A 600 -40.58 -9.25 5.28
C MET A 600 -41.96 -8.59 5.28
N GLN A 601 -41.99 -7.28 5.02
CA GLN A 601 -43.17 -6.44 4.95
C GLN A 601 -43.98 -6.66 3.67
N LEU A 602 -43.33 -7.05 2.57
CA LEU A 602 -44.00 -7.36 1.31
C LEU A 602 -44.65 -8.75 1.37
N LYS A 603 -45.73 -8.95 0.61
CA LYS A 603 -46.37 -10.27 0.50
C LYS A 603 -45.45 -11.26 -0.21
N GLY A 604 -45.37 -12.48 0.33
CA GLY A 604 -44.73 -13.64 -0.31
C GLY A 604 -45.78 -14.65 -0.80
N ALA A 605 -45.36 -15.62 -1.61
CA ALA A 605 -46.21 -16.66 -2.17
C ALA A 605 -45.56 -18.05 -2.05
N PRO A 606 -46.24 -19.07 -1.48
CA PRO A 606 -45.71 -20.43 -1.36
C PRO A 606 -45.51 -21.16 -2.70
N THR A 607 -45.91 -20.53 -3.81
CA THR A 607 -45.80 -21.02 -5.18
C THR A 607 -44.84 -20.18 -6.03
N GLY A 608 -44.15 -19.21 -5.43
CA GLY A 608 -43.18 -18.36 -6.13
C GLY A 608 -41.83 -19.06 -6.30
N LEU A 609 -40.96 -18.46 -7.12
CA LEU A 609 -39.57 -18.87 -7.27
C LEU A 609 -38.74 -18.32 -6.08
N PRO A 610 -37.97 -19.17 -5.39
CA PRO A 610 -37.18 -18.75 -4.23
C PRO A 610 -35.93 -17.91 -4.56
N VAL A 611 -35.46 -17.11 -3.60
CA VAL A 611 -34.39 -16.11 -3.81
C VAL A 611 -33.09 -16.71 -4.35
N ALA A 612 -32.59 -17.79 -3.76
CA ALA A 612 -31.33 -18.41 -4.18
C ALA A 612 -31.38 -18.86 -5.66
N PHE A 613 -32.54 -19.32 -6.13
CA PHE A 613 -32.74 -19.73 -7.52
C PHE A 613 -32.82 -18.54 -8.47
N ILE A 614 -33.39 -17.42 -8.02
CA ILE A 614 -33.41 -16.16 -8.78
C ILE A 614 -31.97 -15.65 -8.94
N VAL A 615 -31.19 -15.58 -7.86
CA VAL A 615 -29.80 -15.11 -7.88
C VAL A 615 -28.95 -16.00 -8.81
N ARG A 616 -28.98 -17.32 -8.61
CA ARG A 616 -28.24 -18.27 -9.47
C ARG A 616 -28.62 -18.14 -10.95
N ARG A 617 -29.91 -17.93 -11.25
CA ARG A 617 -30.38 -17.73 -12.62
C ARG A 617 -29.86 -16.43 -13.24
N ILE A 618 -29.79 -15.35 -12.47
CA ILE A 618 -29.21 -14.07 -12.92
C ILE A 618 -27.72 -14.25 -13.22
N LEU A 619 -26.96 -14.85 -12.29
CA LEU A 619 -25.51 -15.06 -12.44
C LEU A 619 -25.17 -16.02 -13.58
N SER A 620 -26.09 -16.88 -14.01
CA SER A 620 -25.91 -17.77 -15.16
C SER A 620 -26.04 -17.08 -16.54
N SER A 621 -26.52 -15.84 -16.60
CA SER A 621 -26.75 -15.14 -17.86
C SER A 621 -25.62 -14.17 -18.22
N THR A 622 -25.42 -13.98 -19.52
CA THR A 622 -24.61 -12.88 -20.08
C THR A 622 -25.46 -11.80 -20.74
N ASP A 623 -26.78 -11.98 -20.84
CA ASP A 623 -27.72 -11.13 -21.57
C ASP A 623 -28.52 -10.22 -20.61
N LYS A 624 -28.27 -8.92 -20.72
CA LYS A 624 -28.97 -7.87 -19.97
C LYS A 624 -30.49 -7.95 -20.10
N ASN A 625 -31.01 -8.10 -21.32
CA ASN A 625 -32.45 -8.07 -21.58
C ASN A 625 -33.13 -9.31 -21.02
N GLU A 626 -32.45 -10.45 -21.05
CA GLU A 626 -32.91 -11.68 -20.41
C GLU A 626 -33.01 -11.50 -18.90
N VAL A 627 -31.95 -10.98 -18.25
CA VAL A 627 -31.92 -10.73 -16.80
C VAL A 627 -33.05 -9.79 -16.38
N LEU A 628 -33.19 -8.64 -17.06
CA LEU A 628 -34.21 -7.65 -16.73
C LEU A 628 -35.64 -8.17 -16.98
N ARG A 629 -35.84 -9.01 -18.00
CA ARG A 629 -37.15 -9.64 -18.26
C ARG A 629 -37.45 -10.71 -17.22
N PHE A 630 -36.46 -11.53 -16.88
CA PHE A 630 -36.61 -12.61 -15.91
C PHE A 630 -37.02 -12.09 -14.54
N ILE A 631 -36.31 -11.08 -14.00
CA ILE A 631 -36.63 -10.55 -12.66
C ILE A 631 -38.06 -9.97 -12.57
N GLN A 632 -38.56 -9.40 -13.67
CA GLN A 632 -39.90 -8.82 -13.73
C GLN A 632 -41.01 -9.85 -13.93
N GLN A 633 -40.71 -11.01 -14.52
CA GLN A 633 -41.70 -12.04 -14.89
C GLN A 633 -41.73 -13.24 -13.95
N ALA A 634 -40.60 -13.57 -13.31
CA ALA A 634 -40.54 -14.67 -12.37
C ALA A 634 -41.49 -14.37 -11.19
N PRO A 635 -42.33 -15.34 -10.77
CA PRO A 635 -43.08 -15.19 -9.53
C PRO A 635 -42.10 -15.20 -8.36
N HIS A 636 -42.28 -14.34 -7.36
CA HIS A 636 -41.35 -14.25 -6.22
C HIS A 636 -41.94 -14.94 -4.99
N ALA A 637 -41.18 -15.87 -4.39
CA ALA A 637 -41.64 -16.61 -3.22
C ALA A 637 -41.67 -15.76 -1.94
N SER A 638 -40.74 -14.82 -1.84
CA SER A 638 -40.55 -13.93 -0.70
C SER A 638 -40.48 -12.48 -1.18
N GLY A 639 -40.77 -11.56 -0.27
CA GLY A 639 -40.58 -10.13 -0.51
C GLY A 639 -39.10 -9.80 -0.50
N GLN A 640 -38.58 -9.22 -1.58
CA GLN A 640 -37.14 -9.07 -1.78
C GLN A 640 -36.77 -7.76 -2.48
N ASN A 641 -35.66 -7.17 -2.06
CA ASN A 641 -34.94 -6.18 -2.83
C ASN A 641 -33.81 -6.86 -3.63
N TYR A 642 -33.62 -6.45 -4.88
CA TYR A 642 -32.53 -6.90 -5.75
C TYR A 642 -31.78 -5.71 -6.36
N ILE A 643 -30.55 -5.50 -5.92
CA ILE A 643 -29.61 -4.58 -6.57
C ILE A 643 -28.80 -5.39 -7.60
N LEU A 644 -29.05 -5.11 -8.88
CA LEU A 644 -28.43 -5.78 -10.01
C LEU A 644 -27.39 -4.86 -10.66
N GLY A 645 -26.15 -5.34 -10.73
CA GLY A 645 -25.10 -4.74 -11.54
C GLY A 645 -25.05 -5.43 -12.90
N ILE A 646 -25.11 -4.69 -13.99
CA ILE A 646 -25.05 -5.22 -15.35
C ILE A 646 -24.07 -4.37 -16.17
N ARG A 647 -22.82 -4.82 -16.28
CA ARG A 647 -21.75 -4.19 -17.08
C ARG A 647 -21.55 -2.70 -16.75
N GLY A 648 -21.64 -2.34 -15.47
CA GLY A 648 -21.51 -0.97 -14.97
C GLY A 648 -22.81 -0.21 -14.80
N GLU A 649 -23.92 -0.71 -15.34
CA GLU A 649 -25.24 -0.18 -15.02
C GLU A 649 -25.78 -0.80 -13.74
N VAL A 650 -26.56 -0.02 -12.98
CA VAL A 650 -27.17 -0.49 -11.73
C VAL A 650 -28.69 -0.37 -11.81
N TYR A 651 -29.37 -1.42 -11.37
CA TYR A 651 -30.82 -1.53 -11.33
C TYR A 651 -31.24 -1.99 -9.94
N ASP A 652 -32.26 -1.35 -9.37
CA ASP A 652 -32.79 -1.72 -8.07
C ASP A 652 -34.27 -2.08 -8.19
N PHE A 653 -34.65 -3.27 -7.70
CA PHE A 653 -36.01 -3.80 -7.80
C PHE A 653 -36.51 -4.28 -6.44
N GLU A 654 -37.73 -3.90 -6.10
CA GLU A 654 -38.49 -4.49 -5.00
C GLU A 654 -39.57 -5.42 -5.56
N ALA A 655 -39.46 -6.71 -5.25
CA ALA A 655 -40.35 -7.75 -5.70
C ALA A 655 -41.19 -8.32 -4.54
N SER A 656 -42.47 -8.54 -4.81
CA SER A 656 -43.42 -9.23 -3.95
C SER A 656 -44.12 -10.34 -4.73
N ALA A 657 -45.01 -11.07 -4.06
CA ALA A 657 -45.88 -12.08 -4.66
C ALA A 657 -46.67 -11.57 -5.88
N ASN A 658 -47.10 -10.30 -5.86
CA ASN A 658 -48.02 -9.77 -6.86
C ASN A 658 -47.43 -8.67 -7.75
N LYS A 659 -46.27 -8.12 -7.40
CA LYS A 659 -45.74 -6.91 -8.04
C LYS A 659 -44.22 -6.85 -7.97
N VAL A 660 -43.59 -6.43 -9.07
CA VAL A 660 -42.18 -6.04 -9.12
C VAL A 660 -42.12 -4.55 -9.48
N VAL A 661 -41.43 -3.76 -8.66
CA VAL A 661 -41.30 -2.32 -8.82
C VAL A 661 -39.83 -1.96 -8.93
N ARG A 662 -39.46 -1.17 -9.94
CA ARG A 662 -38.12 -0.59 -10.02
C ARG A 662 -38.02 0.60 -9.07
N PHE A 663 -37.05 0.58 -8.17
CA PHE A 663 -36.68 1.76 -7.40
C PHE A 663 -35.74 2.64 -8.24
N ASP A 664 -36.04 3.93 -8.27
CA ASP A 664 -35.20 4.96 -8.89
C ASP A 664 -35.01 6.06 -7.85
N PRO A 665 -33.78 6.24 -7.33
CA PRO A 665 -33.52 7.15 -6.22
C PRO A 665 -33.65 8.62 -6.61
N LYS A 666 -33.78 8.95 -7.91
CA LYS A 666 -33.86 10.33 -8.44
C LYS A 666 -32.72 11.25 -7.97
N ASN A 667 -31.60 10.70 -7.50
CA ASN A 667 -30.42 11.45 -7.10
C ASN A 667 -29.49 11.71 -8.30
N ALA A 668 -28.58 12.68 -8.14
CA ALA A 668 -27.73 13.14 -9.24
C ALA A 668 -26.77 12.06 -9.75
N ASN A 669 -26.23 11.23 -8.86
CA ASN A 669 -25.23 10.20 -9.19
C ASN A 669 -25.84 8.84 -9.58
N GLY A 670 -27.16 8.64 -9.43
CA GLY A 670 -27.85 7.39 -9.75
C GLY A 670 -27.51 6.23 -8.80
N THR A 671 -26.84 6.51 -7.68
CA THR A 671 -26.46 5.50 -6.69
C THR A 671 -27.69 5.02 -5.92
N VAL A 672 -27.84 3.72 -5.75
CA VAL A 672 -28.92 3.10 -4.97
C VAL A 672 -28.37 2.57 -3.65
N TYR A 673 -29.19 2.65 -2.62
CA TYR A 673 -28.90 2.14 -1.28
C TYR A 673 -30.12 1.41 -0.79
N HIS A 674 -29.94 0.22 -0.22
CA HIS A 674 -31.07 -0.54 0.28
C HIS A 674 -30.72 -1.32 1.54
N THR A 675 -31.69 -1.41 2.45
CA THR A 675 -31.62 -2.25 3.65
C THR A 675 -32.78 -3.26 3.64
N ASN A 676 -33.59 -3.40 4.68
CA ASN A 676 -34.63 -4.42 4.80
C ASN A 676 -36.02 -3.83 5.03
N HIS A 677 -36.35 -2.73 4.34
CA HIS A 677 -37.69 -2.16 4.35
C HIS A 677 -38.06 -1.69 2.93
N PRO A 678 -39.34 -1.80 2.52
CA PRO A 678 -39.76 -1.34 1.21
C PRO A 678 -39.68 0.19 1.10
N MET A 679 -39.15 0.66 -0.02
CA MET A 679 -39.05 2.08 -0.39
C MET A 679 -39.98 2.43 -1.56
N ALA A 680 -40.35 1.45 -2.40
CA ALA A 680 -41.15 1.69 -3.62
C ALA A 680 -42.35 0.75 -3.80
N ASN A 681 -42.29 -0.49 -3.31
CA ASN A 681 -43.34 -1.47 -3.50
C ASN A 681 -44.39 -1.38 -2.38
N ASP A 682 -45.66 -1.23 -2.79
CA ASP A 682 -46.83 -1.02 -1.94
C ASP A 682 -47.64 -2.30 -1.69
N ASP A 683 -47.21 -3.46 -2.19
CA ASP A 683 -47.85 -4.76 -1.93
C ASP A 683 -47.49 -5.31 -0.54
N LEU A 684 -47.90 -4.57 0.48
CA LEU A 684 -47.55 -4.75 1.89
C LEU A 684 -48.51 -5.72 2.59
N LYS A 685 -48.00 -6.41 3.62
CA LYS A 685 -48.80 -7.20 4.57
C LYS A 685 -49.56 -6.27 5.54
N ASP A 686 -50.75 -6.69 5.97
CA ASP A 686 -51.69 -5.88 6.78
C ASP A 686 -51.11 -5.31 8.08
N TRP A 687 -50.10 -5.98 8.66
CA TRP A 687 -49.47 -5.55 9.90
C TRP A 687 -48.49 -4.37 9.72
N TYR A 688 -48.03 -4.10 8.50
CA TYR A 688 -47.05 -3.06 8.24
C TYR A 688 -47.71 -1.73 7.88
N LYS A 689 -47.72 -0.79 8.84
CA LYS A 689 -48.44 0.49 8.70
C LYS A 689 -47.56 1.75 8.70
N SER A 690 -46.26 1.65 8.97
CA SER A 690 -45.35 2.81 8.98
C SER A 690 -43.86 2.41 8.83
N PRO A 691 -43.14 2.92 7.83
CA PRO A 691 -41.74 2.53 7.55
C PRO A 691 -40.67 3.25 8.39
N GLU A 692 -41.00 4.35 9.07
CA GLU A 692 -39.98 5.36 9.44
C GLU A 692 -39.23 5.16 10.77
N LYS A 693 -39.37 4.03 11.48
CA LYS A 693 -38.68 3.84 12.78
C LYS A 693 -38.25 2.39 12.97
N GLY A 694 -36.97 2.12 12.77
CA GLY A 694 -36.38 0.81 13.05
C GLY A 694 -34.94 0.66 12.55
N ASN A 695 -34.30 -0.44 12.95
CA ASN A 695 -32.94 -0.82 12.58
C ASN A 695 -32.61 -0.58 11.09
N SER A 696 -33.52 -1.02 10.21
CA SER A 696 -33.40 -0.91 8.76
C SER A 696 -33.21 0.53 8.26
N ALA A 697 -33.96 1.49 8.80
CA ALA A 697 -33.84 2.90 8.44
C ALA A 697 -32.57 3.55 9.01
N ILE A 698 -32.16 3.15 10.22
CA ILE A 698 -30.93 3.63 10.88
C ILE A 698 -29.69 3.23 10.05
N ARG A 699 -29.60 1.96 9.63
CA ARG A 699 -28.52 1.49 8.76
C ARG A 699 -28.55 2.16 7.39
N LEU A 700 -29.74 2.38 6.82
CA LEU A 700 -29.86 3.08 5.54
C LEU A 700 -29.29 4.49 5.62
N ALA A 701 -29.64 5.25 6.68
CA ALA A 701 -29.09 6.58 6.90
C ALA A 701 -27.55 6.55 7.05
N SER A 702 -27.01 5.62 7.85
CA SER A 702 -25.56 5.44 8.02
C SER A 702 -24.81 5.23 6.70
N VAL A 703 -25.33 4.38 5.81
CA VAL A 703 -24.73 4.14 4.49
C VAL A 703 -24.87 5.38 3.58
N VAL A 704 -26.05 6.02 3.56
CA VAL A 704 -26.33 7.18 2.72
C VAL A 704 -25.44 8.37 3.11
N ASP A 705 -25.36 8.70 4.40
CA ASP A 705 -24.65 9.88 4.90
C ASP A 705 -23.15 9.84 4.58
N ARG A 706 -22.57 8.64 4.47
CA ARG A 706 -21.15 8.42 4.14
C ARG A 706 -20.84 8.59 2.65
N ILE A 707 -21.76 8.22 1.78
CA ILE A 707 -21.49 8.11 0.34
C ILE A 707 -22.13 9.26 -0.46
N ALA A 708 -23.31 9.73 -0.08
CA ALA A 708 -24.13 10.60 -0.92
C ALA A 708 -23.49 11.97 -1.25
N THR A 709 -22.56 12.43 -0.42
CA THR A 709 -21.88 13.73 -0.60
C THR A 709 -20.54 13.63 -1.32
N LEU A 710 -20.06 12.41 -1.61
CA LEU A 710 -18.77 12.20 -2.25
C LEU A 710 -18.81 12.59 -3.73
N PRO A 711 -17.80 13.31 -4.23
CA PRO A 711 -17.73 13.72 -5.63
C PRO A 711 -17.44 12.54 -6.57
N ILE A 712 -16.65 11.58 -6.11
CA ILE A 712 -16.29 10.32 -6.78
C ILE A 712 -16.39 9.25 -5.69
N ILE A 713 -16.97 8.09 -6.02
CA ILE A 713 -17.10 6.96 -5.09
C ILE A 713 -16.09 5.89 -5.51
N GLU A 714 -15.13 5.62 -4.64
CA GLU A 714 -14.13 4.57 -4.81
C GLU A 714 -14.53 3.31 -4.03
N ASP A 715 -13.85 2.19 -4.28
CA ASP A 715 -14.12 0.94 -3.58
C ASP A 715 -13.83 1.03 -2.07
N GLU A 716 -12.83 1.83 -1.65
CA GLU A 716 -12.54 2.03 -0.23
C GLU A 716 -13.65 2.81 0.49
N ASP A 717 -14.30 3.78 -0.16
CA ASP A 717 -15.46 4.48 0.41
C ASP A 717 -16.62 3.51 0.68
N ILE A 718 -16.83 2.55 -0.23
CA ILE A 718 -17.85 1.50 -0.10
C ILE A 718 -17.49 0.58 1.06
N LYS A 719 -16.22 0.14 1.16
CA LYS A 719 -15.75 -0.72 2.27
C LYS A 719 -15.93 -0.02 3.62
N ASP A 720 -15.65 1.27 3.71
CA ASP A 720 -15.83 2.07 4.93
C ASP A 720 -17.30 2.21 5.32
N ALA A 721 -18.20 2.40 4.35
CA ALA A 721 -19.64 2.37 4.61
C ALA A 721 -20.11 1.00 5.13
N LEU A 722 -19.57 -0.10 4.58
CA LEU A 722 -19.87 -1.46 5.02
C LEU A 722 -19.26 -1.82 6.39
N ARG A 723 -18.23 -1.11 6.83
CA ARG A 723 -17.64 -1.24 8.18
C ARG A 723 -18.37 -0.42 9.25
N ALA A 724 -19.35 0.40 8.86
CA ALA A 724 -19.93 1.41 9.75
C ALA A 724 -20.63 0.83 10.99
N LYS A 725 -20.39 1.49 12.14
CA LYS A 725 -20.96 1.18 13.46
C LYS A 725 -21.58 2.42 14.12
N ASP A 726 -22.16 3.31 13.33
CA ASP A 726 -22.64 4.61 13.78
C ASP A 726 -23.70 4.52 14.88
N ASP A 727 -24.55 3.49 14.84
CA ASP A 727 -25.45 3.14 15.93
C ASP A 727 -24.99 1.83 16.61
N PRO A 728 -24.73 1.82 17.92
CA PRO A 728 -24.19 0.65 18.62
C PRO A 728 -25.20 -0.52 18.70
N ASN A 729 -26.50 -0.26 18.55
CA ASN A 729 -27.54 -1.27 18.60
C ASN A 729 -27.95 -1.74 17.20
N ASN A 730 -27.73 -0.91 16.18
CA ASN A 730 -28.14 -1.15 14.80
C ASN A 730 -27.01 -0.84 13.80
N PRO A 731 -25.79 -1.40 13.98
CA PRO A 731 -24.68 -1.09 13.10
C PRO A 731 -24.88 -1.72 11.72
N VAL A 732 -24.27 -1.13 10.68
CA VAL A 732 -24.19 -1.71 9.33
C VAL A 732 -23.31 -2.96 9.35
N CYS A 733 -22.20 -2.90 10.08
CA CYS A 733 -21.29 -4.01 10.32
C CYS A 733 -21.58 -4.68 11.65
N ARG A 734 -22.07 -5.92 11.63
CA ARG A 734 -22.56 -6.60 12.83
C ARG A 734 -21.60 -7.71 13.27
N ALA A 735 -21.03 -7.56 14.46
CA ALA A 735 -20.38 -8.68 15.14
C ALA A 735 -21.39 -9.81 15.41
N PHE A 736 -20.93 -11.06 15.31
CA PHE A 736 -21.77 -12.22 15.60
C PHE A 736 -22.18 -12.28 17.08
N ASN A 737 -23.49 -12.27 17.32
CA ASN A 737 -24.09 -12.54 18.62
C ASN A 737 -24.91 -13.84 18.58
N ARG A 738 -25.69 -14.12 19.63
CA ARG A 738 -26.52 -15.34 19.70
C ARG A 738 -27.55 -15.47 18.57
N TRP A 739 -27.97 -14.35 17.99
CA TRP A 739 -28.96 -14.30 16.91
C TRP A 739 -28.30 -14.40 15.53
N GLY A 740 -27.22 -13.65 15.32
CA GLY A 740 -26.55 -13.58 14.02
C GLY A 740 -25.55 -12.43 13.94
N GLY A 741 -25.01 -12.19 12.75
CA GLY A 741 -24.03 -11.16 12.46
C GLY A 741 -23.79 -11.04 10.95
N THR A 742 -22.87 -10.15 10.57
CA THR A 742 -22.43 -10.03 9.19
C THR A 742 -21.64 -11.26 8.81
N PHE A 743 -22.31 -12.14 8.06
CA PHE A 743 -21.78 -13.41 7.58
C PHE A 743 -20.63 -13.19 6.61
N GLY A 744 -20.73 -12.20 5.74
CA GLY A 744 -19.67 -11.81 4.83
C GLY A 744 -19.99 -10.48 4.17
N SER A 745 -18.96 -9.82 3.67
CA SER A 745 -19.07 -8.57 2.93
C SER A 745 -18.47 -8.73 1.56
N VAL A 746 -19.11 -8.12 0.56
CA VAL A 746 -18.68 -8.18 -0.84
C VAL A 746 -18.69 -6.80 -1.48
N VAL A 747 -17.67 -6.52 -2.28
CA VAL A 747 -17.62 -5.39 -3.21
C VAL A 747 -17.32 -5.95 -4.60
N MET A 748 -18.23 -5.72 -5.55
CA MET A 748 -18.18 -6.28 -6.90
C MET A 748 -17.93 -5.15 -7.90
N THR A 749 -16.78 -5.18 -8.55
CA THR A 749 -16.48 -4.25 -9.66
C THR A 749 -17.05 -4.82 -10.96
N LEU A 750 -17.87 -4.04 -11.67
CA LEU A 750 -18.69 -4.51 -12.78
C LEU A 750 -18.09 -4.26 -14.18
N THR A 751 -17.14 -3.34 -14.30
CA THR A 751 -16.63 -2.82 -15.58
C THR A 751 -15.15 -3.07 -15.77
N GLY A 752 -14.69 -3.02 -17.03
CA GLY A 752 -13.28 -3.25 -17.38
C GLY A 752 -12.93 -4.72 -17.20
N ASN A 753 -12.29 -5.04 -16.08
CA ASN A 753 -11.95 -6.39 -15.63
C ASN A 753 -12.76 -6.69 -14.35
N PRO A 754 -13.95 -7.31 -14.46
CA PRO A 754 -14.79 -7.60 -13.31
C PRO A 754 -14.02 -8.37 -12.22
N LYS A 755 -14.24 -7.99 -10.96
CA LYS A 755 -13.57 -8.61 -9.80
C LYS A 755 -14.49 -8.60 -8.58
N LEU A 756 -14.26 -9.54 -7.67
CA LEU A 756 -14.93 -9.64 -6.39
C LEU A 756 -13.93 -9.39 -5.27
N GLU A 757 -14.24 -8.48 -4.36
CA GLU A 757 -13.54 -8.33 -3.08
C GLU A 757 -14.46 -8.84 -1.99
N ILE A 758 -13.96 -9.72 -1.11
CA ILE A 758 -14.80 -10.50 -0.20
C ILE A 758 -14.16 -10.72 1.18
N THR A 759 -14.95 -10.65 2.25
CA THR A 759 -14.55 -11.01 3.62
C THR A 759 -15.22 -12.30 4.09
N ALA A 760 -14.55 -13.05 4.97
CA ALA A 760 -15.19 -14.12 5.75
C ALA A 760 -15.61 -13.56 7.12
N GLY A 761 -16.88 -13.16 7.26
CA GLY A 761 -17.39 -12.52 8.46
C GLY A 761 -17.42 -10.99 8.38
N PRO A 762 -17.62 -10.32 9.53
CA PRO A 762 -17.78 -8.87 9.59
C PRO A 762 -16.54 -8.15 9.04
N PRO A 763 -16.67 -7.17 8.12
CA PRO A 763 -15.55 -6.46 7.49
C PRO A 763 -14.75 -5.55 8.43
N ASP A 764 -15.18 -5.39 9.68
CA ASP A 764 -14.39 -4.79 10.77
C ASP A 764 -13.53 -5.82 11.52
N GLU A 765 -13.87 -7.11 11.42
CA GLU A 765 -13.11 -8.22 12.03
C GLU A 765 -12.30 -9.00 10.97
N SER A 766 -12.41 -8.66 9.69
CA SER A 766 -11.85 -9.42 8.56
C SER A 766 -11.46 -8.54 7.38
N GLU A 767 -10.32 -8.84 6.77
CA GLU A 767 -9.83 -8.12 5.60
C GLU A 767 -10.47 -8.61 4.30
N TYR A 768 -10.63 -7.69 3.34
CA TYR A 768 -11.10 -8.02 2.00
C TYR A 768 -10.02 -8.77 1.22
N LYS A 769 -10.39 -9.94 0.69
CA LYS A 769 -9.59 -10.67 -0.28
C LYS A 769 -10.10 -10.34 -1.68
N GLU A 770 -9.22 -9.87 -2.55
CA GLU A 770 -9.52 -9.71 -3.97
C GLU A 770 -9.52 -11.08 -4.67
N VAL A 771 -10.52 -11.31 -5.50
CA VAL A 771 -10.70 -12.53 -6.30
C VAL A 771 -11.08 -12.15 -7.73
N ARG A 772 -10.31 -12.66 -8.69
CA ARG A 772 -10.49 -12.41 -10.13
C ARG A 772 -10.99 -13.67 -10.84
N PHE A 773 -11.58 -13.48 -12.03
CA PHE A 773 -11.99 -14.56 -12.92
C PHE A 773 -10.78 -15.17 -13.66
N SER A 774 -10.91 -16.43 -14.06
CA SER A 774 -9.85 -17.21 -14.72
C SER A 774 -9.55 -16.73 -16.14
N SER A 775 -10.50 -16.04 -16.77
CA SER A 775 -10.41 -15.51 -18.13
C SER A 775 -9.83 -14.09 -18.21
N GLU A 776 -8.76 -13.78 -17.47
CA GLU A 776 -8.11 -12.47 -17.59
C GLU A 776 -7.86 -12.12 -19.06
N LYS A 777 -8.40 -10.98 -19.50
CA LYS A 777 -7.95 -10.35 -20.73
C LYS A 777 -6.54 -9.83 -20.49
N PRO A 778 -5.62 -10.00 -21.44
CA PRO A 778 -4.27 -9.48 -21.33
C PRO A 778 -4.31 -8.02 -20.86
N GLN A 779 -3.54 -7.69 -19.81
CA GLN A 779 -3.28 -6.28 -19.51
C GLN A 779 -2.67 -5.64 -20.77
N SER A 780 -3.04 -4.40 -21.07
CA SER A 780 -2.54 -3.72 -22.26
C SER A 780 -1.01 -3.69 -22.25
N GLY A 781 -0.37 -4.48 -23.12
CA GLY A 781 1.09 -4.58 -23.21
C GLY A 781 1.66 -6.01 -23.15
N GLU A 782 0.92 -6.99 -22.63
CA GLU A 782 1.41 -8.38 -22.58
C GLU A 782 1.09 -9.15 -23.87
N THR A 783 2.12 -9.67 -24.52
CA THR A 783 2.02 -10.54 -25.71
C THR A 783 2.69 -11.89 -25.41
N GLY A 784 2.20 -13.00 -26.00
CA GLY A 784 2.82 -14.33 -25.88
C GLY A 784 2.22 -15.31 -24.87
N TRP A 785 0.92 -15.16 -24.53
CA TRP A 785 0.19 -16.16 -23.74
C TRP A 785 -0.03 -17.45 -24.54
N ARG A 786 -0.09 -18.60 -23.84
CA ARG A 786 -0.34 -19.92 -24.47
C ARG A 786 -1.23 -20.80 -23.61
N THR A 787 -1.89 -21.77 -24.24
CA THR A 787 -2.78 -22.73 -23.55
C THR A 787 -2.03 -24.03 -23.28
N ILE A 788 -2.01 -24.45 -22.02
CA ILE A 788 -1.47 -25.73 -21.55
C ILE A 788 -2.64 -26.69 -21.34
N THR A 789 -2.61 -27.84 -21.98
CA THR A 789 -3.57 -28.93 -21.78
C THR A 789 -2.91 -30.15 -21.15
N GLY A 790 -3.67 -31.06 -20.55
CA GLY A 790 -3.11 -32.31 -20.06
C GLY A 790 -4.10 -33.12 -19.25
N THR A 791 -3.62 -34.16 -18.57
CA THR A 791 -4.43 -34.96 -17.65
C THR A 791 -3.82 -34.99 -16.25
N VAL A 792 -4.65 -35.17 -15.22
CA VAL A 792 -4.25 -35.45 -13.85
C VAL A 792 -4.91 -36.74 -13.37
N VAL A 793 -4.09 -37.71 -12.99
CA VAL A 793 -4.50 -39.04 -12.53
C VAL A 793 -3.80 -39.41 -11.22
N ASP A 794 -4.30 -40.42 -10.53
CA ASP A 794 -3.61 -41.02 -9.39
C ASP A 794 -2.62 -42.14 -9.80
N GLU A 795 -2.02 -42.80 -8.80
CA GLU A 795 -1.08 -43.90 -8.99
C GLU A 795 -1.67 -45.14 -9.68
N GLN A 796 -2.99 -45.28 -9.70
CA GLN A 796 -3.72 -46.36 -10.35
C GLN A 796 -4.13 -45.98 -11.78
N GLY A 797 -3.96 -44.71 -12.16
CA GLY A 797 -4.40 -44.16 -13.44
C GLY A 797 -5.85 -43.66 -13.43
N ASP A 798 -6.48 -43.57 -12.25
CA ASP A 798 -7.84 -43.07 -12.12
C ASP A 798 -7.84 -41.52 -12.17
N PRO A 799 -8.78 -40.90 -12.91
CA PRO A 799 -8.91 -39.44 -13.01
C PRO A 799 -9.11 -38.71 -11.68
N LEU A 800 -8.30 -37.69 -11.41
CA LEU A 800 -8.44 -36.82 -10.23
C LEU A 800 -9.22 -35.53 -10.54
N ILE A 801 -10.52 -35.70 -10.84
CA ILE A 801 -11.45 -34.63 -11.16
C ILE A 801 -11.61 -33.68 -9.96
N GLY A 802 -11.49 -32.37 -10.20
CA GLY A 802 -11.54 -31.34 -9.16
C GLY A 802 -10.19 -30.94 -8.59
N THR A 803 -9.07 -31.51 -9.08
CA THR A 803 -7.72 -31.03 -8.75
C THR A 803 -7.56 -29.57 -9.16
N GLY A 804 -7.19 -28.73 -8.20
CA GLY A 804 -6.87 -27.33 -8.42
C GLY A 804 -5.47 -27.16 -8.99
N ILE A 805 -5.32 -26.21 -9.91
CA ILE A 805 -4.06 -25.87 -10.57
C ILE A 805 -3.85 -24.36 -10.38
N ARG A 806 -2.69 -23.97 -9.85
CA ARG A 806 -2.27 -22.55 -9.69
C ARG A 806 -1.07 -22.26 -10.58
N VAL A 807 -1.10 -21.15 -11.31
CA VAL A 807 0.04 -20.69 -12.08
C VAL A 807 0.99 -19.90 -11.17
N LEU A 808 2.29 -20.20 -11.18
CA LEU A 808 3.29 -19.47 -10.40
C LEU A 808 4.23 -18.66 -11.31
N PRO A 809 4.55 -17.40 -10.95
CA PRO A 809 4.19 -16.69 -9.70
C PRO A 809 2.82 -15.96 -9.76
N VAL A 810 2.01 -16.16 -10.81
CA VAL A 810 0.78 -15.39 -11.03
C VAL A 810 -0.38 -15.96 -10.21
N GLU A 811 -0.49 -15.52 -8.95
CA GLU A 811 -1.44 -16.08 -7.96
C GLU A 811 -2.91 -16.18 -8.42
N ASN A 812 -3.33 -15.30 -9.35
CA ASN A 812 -4.71 -15.17 -9.81
C ASN A 812 -5.05 -16.00 -11.04
N ASN A 813 -4.06 -16.55 -11.75
CA ASN A 813 -4.31 -17.41 -12.90
C ASN A 813 -4.32 -18.88 -12.44
N ARG A 814 -5.47 -19.53 -12.61
CA ARG A 814 -5.77 -20.84 -12.02
C ARG A 814 -6.61 -21.68 -12.98
N GLY A 815 -6.47 -23.00 -12.87
CA GLY A 815 -7.27 -23.97 -13.60
C GLY A 815 -7.77 -25.07 -12.67
N THR A 816 -8.68 -25.89 -13.17
CA THR A 816 -9.17 -27.07 -12.47
C THR A 816 -9.24 -28.23 -13.45
N VAL A 817 -8.98 -29.44 -12.97
CA VAL A 817 -9.14 -30.68 -13.72
C VAL A 817 -10.61 -31.02 -13.82
N ASN A 818 -11.16 -30.97 -15.03
CA ASN A 818 -12.60 -31.00 -15.27
C ASN A 818 -13.04 -32.12 -16.25
N GLY A 819 -12.10 -32.72 -17.00
CA GLY A 819 -12.40 -33.80 -17.92
C GLY A 819 -12.67 -35.11 -17.17
N ILE A 820 -13.60 -35.92 -17.69
CA ILE A 820 -13.92 -37.24 -17.13
C ILE A 820 -12.73 -38.22 -17.14
N GLU A 821 -11.78 -38.01 -18.05
CA GLU A 821 -10.50 -38.73 -18.12
C GLU A 821 -9.37 -38.00 -17.37
N GLY A 822 -9.72 -37.02 -16.54
CA GLY A 822 -8.78 -36.22 -15.75
C GLY A 822 -8.20 -35.05 -16.53
N GLU A 823 -8.83 -34.62 -17.63
CA GLU A 823 -8.28 -33.57 -18.48
C GLU A 823 -8.39 -32.16 -17.88
N TYR A 824 -7.42 -31.31 -18.17
CA TYR A 824 -7.45 -29.88 -17.89
C TYR A 824 -6.95 -29.07 -19.09
N SER A 825 -7.38 -27.81 -19.14
CA SER A 825 -6.90 -26.80 -20.10
C SER A 825 -6.77 -25.47 -19.37
N LEU A 826 -5.59 -24.86 -19.42
CA LEU A 826 -5.25 -23.66 -18.66
C LEU A 826 -4.42 -22.71 -19.52
N THR A 827 -4.86 -21.46 -19.65
CA THR A 827 -4.12 -20.42 -20.38
C THR A 827 -3.11 -19.76 -19.43
N VAL A 828 -1.82 -19.75 -19.78
CA VAL A 828 -0.72 -19.26 -18.94
C VAL A 828 0.02 -18.09 -19.60
N PRO A 829 0.49 -17.08 -18.82
CA PRO A 829 1.29 -15.98 -19.34
C PRO A 829 2.72 -16.45 -19.66
N PRO A 830 3.45 -15.72 -20.52
CA PRO A 830 4.85 -16.03 -20.82
C PRO A 830 5.79 -15.92 -19.62
N THR A 831 5.36 -15.24 -18.54
CA THR A 831 6.09 -15.13 -17.28
C THR A 831 5.92 -16.34 -16.36
N ALA A 832 4.97 -17.24 -16.64
CA ALA A 832 4.70 -18.43 -15.84
C ALA A 832 5.84 -19.45 -15.96
N LYS A 833 6.32 -19.94 -14.81
CA LYS A 833 7.42 -20.91 -14.76
C LYS A 833 6.98 -22.27 -14.24
N GLU A 834 5.95 -22.33 -13.40
CA GLU A 834 5.53 -23.54 -12.71
C GLU A 834 3.99 -23.57 -12.56
N LEU A 835 3.43 -24.77 -12.48
CA LEU A 835 2.05 -25.04 -12.10
C LEU A 835 2.03 -25.81 -10.77
N LEU A 836 1.30 -25.29 -9.78
CA LEU A 836 1.06 -25.95 -8.50
C LEU A 836 -0.25 -26.73 -8.57
N TYR A 837 -0.20 -28.05 -8.40
CA TYR A 837 -1.36 -28.93 -8.34
C TYR A 837 -1.71 -29.23 -6.89
N PHE A 838 -2.98 -29.19 -6.53
CA PHE A 838 -3.45 -29.51 -5.18
C PHE A 838 -4.85 -30.14 -5.23
N TYR A 839 -5.04 -31.22 -4.48
CA TYR A 839 -6.30 -31.97 -4.47
C TYR A 839 -6.67 -32.37 -3.04
N ASP A 840 -7.81 -31.87 -2.57
CA ASP A 840 -8.29 -32.06 -1.20
C ASP A 840 -8.90 -33.47 -1.01
N ALA A 841 -8.04 -34.49 -1.04
CA ALA A 841 -8.39 -35.91 -0.79
C ALA A 841 -7.19 -36.75 -0.30
N GLY A 842 -6.25 -36.15 0.45
CA GLY A 842 -5.05 -36.84 0.96
C GLY A 842 -3.84 -36.80 0.02
N TYR A 843 -3.88 -35.96 -1.02
CA TYR A 843 -2.76 -35.65 -1.90
C TYR A 843 -2.11 -34.35 -1.45
N GLY A 844 -0.77 -34.34 -1.35
CA GLY A 844 -0.03 -33.11 -1.00
C GLY A 844 0.04 -32.14 -2.18
N PRO A 845 0.04 -30.81 -1.96
CA PRO A 845 0.28 -29.85 -3.03
C PRO A 845 1.70 -30.01 -3.59
N ASP A 846 1.86 -30.00 -4.93
CA ASP A 846 3.16 -30.16 -5.58
C ASP A 846 3.31 -29.31 -6.86
N THR A 847 4.51 -28.82 -7.13
CA THR A 847 4.82 -27.93 -8.26
C THR A 847 5.47 -28.67 -9.43
N VAL A 848 5.00 -28.37 -10.63
CA VAL A 848 5.55 -28.90 -11.89
C VAL A 848 6.01 -27.74 -12.77
N ALA A 849 7.28 -27.75 -13.19
CA ALA A 849 7.82 -26.74 -14.08
C ALA A 849 7.13 -26.80 -15.46
N LEU A 850 6.76 -25.62 -15.97
CA LEU A 850 6.26 -25.48 -17.33
C LEU A 850 7.40 -25.71 -18.33
N THR A 851 7.16 -26.60 -19.30
CA THR A 851 8.10 -26.89 -20.40
C THR A 851 7.70 -26.13 -21.66
N GLU A 852 8.50 -26.14 -22.73
CA GLU A 852 8.12 -25.56 -24.02
C GLU A 852 6.89 -26.23 -24.66
N SER A 853 6.48 -27.41 -24.17
CA SER A 853 5.27 -28.11 -24.61
C SER A 853 4.00 -27.41 -24.15
N ASP A 854 2.98 -27.39 -25.02
CA ASP A 854 1.61 -26.97 -24.69
C ASP A 854 0.78 -28.13 -24.10
N THR A 855 1.40 -29.30 -23.87
CA THR A 855 0.79 -30.45 -23.22
C THR A 855 1.61 -30.93 -22.02
N LEU A 856 0.95 -31.14 -20.87
CA LEU A 856 1.57 -31.54 -19.61
C LEU A 856 0.65 -32.51 -18.82
N HIS A 857 0.97 -33.81 -18.82
CA HIS A 857 0.27 -34.81 -18.01
C HIS A 857 0.94 -34.96 -16.64
N VAL A 858 0.13 -35.09 -15.59
CA VAL A 858 0.56 -35.13 -14.19
C VAL A 858 -0.05 -36.33 -13.48
N MET A 859 0.73 -37.00 -12.66
CA MET A 859 0.26 -38.05 -11.77
C MET A 859 0.49 -37.58 -10.33
N LEU A 860 -0.58 -37.49 -9.53
CA LEU A 860 -0.46 -37.15 -8.11
C LEU A 860 -0.33 -38.42 -7.29
N VAL A 861 0.60 -38.40 -6.32
CA VAL A 861 0.88 -39.52 -5.42
C VAL A 861 0.33 -39.21 -4.04
N GLN A 862 -0.34 -40.17 -3.42
CA GLN A 862 -0.96 -39.96 -2.12
C GLN A 862 0.10 -39.85 -1.02
N ASN A 863 0.00 -38.82 -0.17
CA ASN A 863 1.02 -38.56 0.84
C ASN A 863 0.76 -39.39 2.10
N GLN A 864 1.51 -40.48 2.31
CA GLN A 864 1.38 -41.35 3.50
C GLN A 864 1.66 -40.65 4.84
N ASN A 865 2.15 -39.39 4.83
CA ASN A 865 2.41 -38.61 6.04
C ASN A 865 1.23 -37.75 6.54
N PHE A 866 0.12 -37.63 5.80
CA PHE A 866 -1.05 -36.87 6.29
C PHE A 866 -1.93 -37.64 7.29
N ALA A 867 -1.74 -38.96 7.42
CA ALA A 867 -2.42 -39.78 8.43
C ALA A 867 -1.71 -39.79 9.80
N VAL A 868 -0.57 -39.09 9.96
CA VAL A 868 0.24 -39.12 11.20
C VAL A 868 0.42 -37.70 11.76
N ALA A 869 -0.71 -37.07 12.10
CA ALA A 869 -0.73 -35.88 12.96
C ALA A 869 -1.66 -36.11 14.17
N LEU A 870 -1.50 -37.24 14.85
CA LEU A 870 -2.15 -37.54 16.15
C LEU A 870 -1.21 -38.25 17.16
N ASP A 871 0.10 -38.32 16.91
CA ASP A 871 1.07 -38.90 17.85
C ASP A 871 2.19 -37.87 18.18
N PRO A 872 2.27 -37.33 19.40
CA PRO A 872 3.28 -36.34 19.78
C PRO A 872 4.70 -36.89 19.95
N SER A 873 4.94 -38.18 19.70
CA SER A 873 6.20 -38.84 20.12
C SER A 873 7.26 -39.05 19.03
N LYS A 874 7.02 -38.67 17.77
CA LYS A 874 7.98 -38.92 16.67
C LYS A 874 8.51 -37.64 16.01
N LYS A 875 9.85 -37.47 16.03
CA LYS A 875 10.56 -36.42 15.29
C LYS A 875 10.73 -36.81 13.80
N PRO A 876 10.64 -35.87 12.84
CA PRO A 876 10.81 -36.18 11.43
C PRO A 876 12.30 -36.33 11.08
N SER A 877 12.67 -37.45 10.45
CA SER A 877 13.95 -37.63 9.76
C SER A 877 13.76 -37.42 8.26
N GLN A 878 14.65 -36.63 7.66
CA GLN A 878 14.74 -36.37 6.22
C GLN A 878 14.71 -37.65 5.36
N ARG A 879 13.93 -37.64 4.26
CA ARG A 879 14.39 -37.87 2.86
C ARG A 879 13.24 -37.84 1.83
N THR A 880 13.46 -37.02 0.81
CA THR A 880 13.16 -37.14 -0.64
C THR A 880 11.83 -37.78 -1.10
N HIS A 881 11.00 -37.00 -1.81
CA HIS A 881 10.01 -37.51 -2.76
C HIS A 881 10.37 -37.00 -4.17
N TRP A 882 10.37 -37.90 -5.15
CA TRP A 882 10.67 -37.62 -6.56
C TRP A 882 9.36 -37.47 -7.35
N ILE A 883 9.37 -36.59 -8.35
CA ILE A 883 8.34 -36.47 -9.41
C ILE A 883 8.71 -37.44 -10.55
N ARG A 884 7.73 -38.15 -11.15
CA ARG A 884 7.90 -38.79 -12.46
C ARG A 884 7.16 -37.99 -13.53
N VAL A 885 7.88 -37.07 -14.17
CA VAL A 885 7.46 -36.43 -15.43
C VAL A 885 7.71 -37.43 -16.56
N THR A 886 6.67 -37.80 -17.30
CA THR A 886 6.84 -38.53 -18.57
C THR A 886 6.46 -37.62 -19.73
N GLY A 887 7.48 -37.02 -20.34
CA GLY A 887 7.37 -36.51 -21.71
C GLY A 887 7.30 -37.68 -22.70
N GLU A 888 6.48 -37.50 -23.74
CA GLU A 888 6.25 -38.38 -24.89
C GLU A 888 5.86 -39.84 -24.58
N ILE A 889 4.56 -40.14 -24.53
CA ILE A 889 4.06 -41.49 -24.80
C ILE A 889 4.11 -41.73 -26.31
N ARG A 890 5.28 -42.13 -26.83
CA ARG A 890 5.33 -42.89 -28.08
C ARG A 890 4.92 -44.32 -27.79
N GLY A 891 3.70 -44.66 -28.19
CA GLY A 891 3.25 -46.05 -28.30
C GLY A 891 1.82 -46.24 -27.88
N ILE A 892 0.88 -45.87 -28.76
CA ILE A 892 -0.43 -46.50 -28.80
C ILE A 892 -0.22 -47.90 -29.40
N PRO A 893 -0.67 -48.97 -28.73
CA PRO A 893 -1.39 -50.03 -29.41
C PRO A 893 -2.87 -49.88 -29.05
N ASN A 894 -3.68 -49.65 -30.08
CA ASN A 894 -5.13 -49.61 -30.01
C ASN A 894 -5.70 -51.03 -29.73
N PRO A 895 -7.01 -51.22 -29.56
CA PRO A 895 -7.63 -51.86 -28.41
C PRO A 895 -8.06 -53.32 -28.72
N ILE A 896 -8.72 -53.93 -27.73
CA ILE A 896 -9.49 -55.19 -27.78
C ILE A 896 -8.72 -56.46 -27.39
N SER A 897 -9.04 -56.99 -26.21
CA SER A 897 -9.36 -58.41 -26.04
C SER A 897 -10.06 -58.62 -24.69
N THR A 898 -11.34 -58.95 -24.77
CA THR A 898 -12.20 -59.55 -23.75
C THR A 898 -11.51 -60.60 -22.86
N ARG A 899 -11.70 -60.50 -21.55
CA ARG A 899 -12.28 -61.56 -20.69
C ARG A 899 -12.66 -61.03 -19.32
#